data_AF-A0A2D7IPY8-F1
#
_entry.id   AF-A0A2D7IPY8-F1
#
_cell.length_a   1.000
_cell.length_b   1.000
_cell.length_c   1.000
_cell.angle_alpha   90.00
_cell.angle_beta   90.00
_cell.angle_gamma   90.00
#
_symmetry.space_group_name_H-M   'P 1'
#
loop_
_entity.id
_entity.type
_entity.pdbx_description
1 polymer ?
#
loop_
_entity_poly.entity_id
_entity_poly.type
_entity_poly.pdbx_seq_one_letter_code
_entity_poly.pdbx_strand_id
1 'polypeptide(L)'
;MKKIILYILFLIFPFILISQSMKNLEYQVLKLSYVEVDRALAILKTMGYTVVEFKSGKGELAGEYSFVPSPSGGKNINQLAIPPNLPVIIKVPDTETVSLLTQEKGKNAKKGKSELGLDLAGIPMVGTTAGAPQQQLLIGYNPNNFEKVAKLLDLINNKIDIPAAQIQLEALVIEIDSDKLNTLGIDFGASQGGISGQFPPPNSTTGSLNPFTLVFDRTVLGTATDFNTNLQALVSASAAEILSRPSVLVLDGRQARIQVGQQIPIVKTTSTQTAVSKSVDYIPVGIVLNLRPRISQDLTRITIQIETIITETEERLGALATTSGVQEAPVINNRKVQSFVRVANNTPFIVGGLISRKKSEVTGGIPFLSTIPFFGRLFSSSTVETIRKEVIVVIKPHIISEEGANFSRVVPLDSETFNAFGNKLFQNSYRVQNADVYDLSFIGQSPIFKDMLKKLNAESEINKTLKVTQPYKGLLEGEIPGEDILVRRMLYDIIEKQKYYRYINPENVIFFKDNPNDPAGFEINNTNFLIGDAIKNKNKALKLTFSIKEKASAQKPFVRPTATVDYIDASKSFNYKKELQESNIYGKTSEDDVFSIIIKEKNHEERLYETLILRKVLEINPDLKLSINSFKPGIEILFPSPEVLESDSHVVDREIAKYFSEINNYYGMFEKTFNRKTSGVVKLIND
;
A
#
# COMPACT_ATOMS: atom_id res chain seq x y z
N MET A 1 -13.72 -68.74 -31.45
CA MET A 1 -12.76 -67.64 -31.73
C MET A 1 -13.41 -66.31 -32.16
N LYS A 2 -14.49 -66.28 -32.97
CA LYS A 2 -15.14 -65.00 -33.39
C LYS A 2 -15.89 -64.20 -32.30
N LYS A 3 -16.30 -64.81 -31.18
CA LYS A 3 -17.00 -64.12 -30.07
C LYS A 3 -16.07 -63.42 -29.05
N ILE A 4 -14.79 -63.80 -28.99
CA ILE A 4 -13.81 -63.23 -28.03
C ILE A 4 -13.18 -61.95 -28.60
N ILE A 5 -12.97 -61.89 -29.92
CA ILE A 5 -12.46 -60.68 -30.60
C ILE A 5 -13.51 -59.55 -30.59
N LEU A 6 -14.80 -59.88 -30.65
CA LEU A 6 -15.87 -58.88 -30.59
C LEU A 6 -16.02 -58.26 -29.19
N TYR A 7 -15.70 -59.00 -28.12
CA TYR A 7 -15.80 -58.50 -26.74
C TYR A 7 -14.61 -57.63 -26.32
N ILE A 8 -13.41 -57.93 -26.85
CA ILE A 8 -12.20 -57.12 -26.61
C ILE A 8 -12.28 -55.79 -27.40
N LEU A 9 -12.89 -55.79 -28.59
CA LEU A 9 -13.11 -54.55 -29.34
C LEU A 9 -14.17 -53.63 -28.68
N PHE A 10 -15.15 -54.19 -27.96
CA PHE A 10 -16.19 -53.43 -27.25
C PHE A 10 -15.72 -52.84 -25.90
N LEU A 11 -14.67 -53.43 -25.29
CA LEU A 11 -14.08 -52.96 -24.02
C LEU A 11 -13.01 -51.89 -24.20
N ILE A 12 -12.41 -51.78 -25.39
CA ILE A 12 -11.36 -50.77 -25.70
C ILE A 12 -11.96 -49.53 -26.40
N PHE A 13 -13.13 -49.64 -27.03
CA PHE A 13 -13.82 -48.52 -27.68
C PHE A 13 -14.18 -47.33 -26.76
N PRO A 14 -14.60 -47.51 -25.48
CA PRO A 14 -14.90 -46.36 -24.63
C PRO A 14 -13.62 -45.65 -24.15
N PHE A 15 -12.47 -46.33 -24.11
CA PHE A 15 -11.19 -45.72 -23.73
C PHE A 15 -10.60 -44.84 -24.85
N ILE A 16 -10.84 -45.18 -26.12
CA ILE A 16 -10.34 -44.43 -27.27
C ILE A 16 -11.24 -43.20 -27.57
N LEU A 17 -12.55 -43.27 -27.32
CA LEU A 17 -13.44 -42.12 -27.51
C LEU A 17 -13.31 -41.03 -26.41
N ILE A 18 -12.99 -41.40 -25.16
CA ILE A 18 -12.78 -40.42 -24.08
C ILE A 18 -11.49 -39.61 -24.33
N SER A 19 -10.47 -40.23 -24.90
CA SER A 19 -9.23 -39.58 -25.38
C SER A 19 -9.47 -38.61 -26.54
N GLN A 20 -10.41 -38.91 -27.45
CA GLN A 20 -10.73 -38.02 -28.58
C GLN A 20 -11.64 -36.85 -28.18
N SER A 21 -12.50 -37.00 -27.17
CA SER A 21 -13.48 -35.98 -26.83
C SER A 21 -12.94 -34.83 -25.96
N MET A 22 -11.89 -35.08 -25.14
CA MET A 22 -11.18 -34.04 -24.39
C MET A 22 -10.09 -33.34 -25.21
N LYS A 23 -9.75 -33.87 -26.40
CA LYS A 23 -8.75 -33.28 -27.32
C LYS A 23 -9.24 -32.01 -28.02
N ASN A 24 -10.55 -31.81 -28.15
CA ASN A 24 -11.16 -30.64 -28.81
C ASN A 24 -11.67 -29.59 -27.81
N LEU A 25 -11.33 -29.71 -26.52
CA LEU A 25 -11.59 -28.68 -25.53
C LEU A 25 -10.34 -27.80 -25.40
N GLU A 26 -10.55 -26.49 -25.42
CA GLU A 26 -9.54 -25.54 -25.02
C GLU A 26 -9.65 -25.28 -23.51
N TYR A 27 -8.54 -24.88 -22.91
CA TYR A 27 -8.46 -24.63 -21.47
C TYR A 27 -8.01 -23.19 -21.22
N GLN A 28 -8.79 -22.47 -20.43
CA GLN A 28 -8.42 -21.16 -19.91
C GLN A 28 -7.93 -21.31 -18.48
N VAL A 29 -6.73 -20.83 -18.18
CA VAL A 29 -6.26 -20.67 -16.81
C VAL A 29 -6.85 -19.38 -16.24
N LEU A 30 -7.53 -19.47 -15.10
CA LEU A 30 -8.03 -18.33 -14.35
C LEU A 30 -7.35 -18.29 -12.98
N LYS A 31 -6.55 -17.25 -12.75
CA LYS A 31 -5.94 -16.98 -11.45
C LYS A 31 -6.91 -16.16 -10.60
N LEU A 32 -7.19 -16.63 -9.38
CA LEU A 32 -7.96 -15.90 -8.39
C LEU A 32 -7.01 -15.08 -7.51
N SER A 33 -7.39 -13.84 -7.23
CA SER A 33 -6.54 -12.87 -6.53
C SER A 33 -6.99 -12.61 -5.09
N TYR A 34 -8.30 -12.71 -4.81
CA TYR A 34 -8.90 -12.29 -3.54
C TYR A 34 -9.66 -13.41 -2.82
N VAL A 35 -10.17 -14.40 -3.55
CA VAL A 35 -10.95 -15.52 -3.00
C VAL A 35 -10.22 -16.86 -3.14
N GLU A 36 -10.29 -17.69 -2.09
CA GLU A 36 -9.78 -19.06 -2.10
C GLU A 36 -10.55 -19.93 -3.10
N VAL A 37 -9.83 -20.78 -3.84
CA VAL A 37 -10.36 -21.68 -4.87
C VAL A 37 -11.53 -22.50 -4.35
N ASP A 38 -11.43 -23.09 -3.16
CA ASP A 38 -12.50 -23.93 -2.60
C ASP A 38 -13.80 -23.16 -2.35
N ARG A 39 -13.69 -21.88 -1.95
CA ARG A 39 -14.84 -21.00 -1.74
C ARG A 39 -15.49 -20.60 -3.06
N ALA A 40 -14.67 -20.25 -4.06
CA ALA A 40 -15.16 -19.96 -5.40
C ALA A 40 -15.85 -21.19 -6.03
N LEU A 41 -15.27 -22.37 -5.90
CA LEU A 41 -15.85 -23.63 -6.39
C LEU A 41 -17.18 -23.97 -5.72
N ALA A 42 -17.30 -23.76 -4.40
CA ALA A 42 -18.55 -23.96 -3.69
C ALA A 42 -19.68 -23.07 -4.25
N ILE A 43 -19.39 -21.79 -4.52
CA ILE A 43 -20.36 -20.86 -5.13
C ILE A 43 -20.71 -21.29 -6.56
N LEU A 44 -19.73 -21.65 -7.37
CA LEU A 44 -19.97 -22.07 -8.76
C LEU A 44 -20.78 -23.38 -8.81
N LYS A 45 -20.55 -24.30 -7.87
CA LYS A 45 -21.30 -25.55 -7.71
C LYS A 45 -22.76 -25.30 -7.34
N THR A 46 -23.05 -24.35 -6.44
CA THR A 46 -24.44 -23.99 -6.10
C THR A 46 -25.15 -23.29 -7.25
N MET A 47 -24.42 -22.58 -8.11
CA MET A 47 -24.95 -21.97 -9.34
C MET A 47 -25.17 -22.98 -10.49
N GLY A 48 -24.83 -24.26 -10.29
CA GLY A 48 -25.08 -25.32 -11.26
C GLY A 48 -23.95 -25.53 -12.29
N TYR A 49 -22.77 -24.96 -12.07
CA TYR A 49 -21.60 -25.26 -12.90
C TYR A 49 -21.02 -26.64 -12.60
N THR A 50 -20.50 -27.29 -13.63
CA THR A 50 -19.85 -28.60 -13.49
C THR A 50 -18.43 -28.40 -12.97
N VAL A 51 -18.16 -28.88 -11.76
CA VAL A 51 -16.83 -28.83 -11.13
C VAL A 51 -16.22 -30.24 -11.07
N VAL A 52 -14.94 -30.34 -11.44
CA VAL A 52 -14.08 -31.50 -11.25
C VAL A 52 -13.16 -31.22 -10.08
N GLU A 53 -13.34 -31.98 -9.00
CA GLU A 53 -12.51 -31.93 -7.81
C GLU A 53 -11.62 -33.18 -7.75
N PHE A 54 -10.50 -33.06 -7.07
CA PHE A 54 -9.56 -34.14 -6.86
C PHE A 54 -9.61 -34.63 -5.40
N LYS A 55 -9.65 -35.94 -5.20
CA LYS A 55 -9.55 -36.55 -3.87
C LYS A 55 -8.20 -37.24 -3.71
N SER A 56 -7.54 -37.01 -2.57
CA SER A 56 -6.32 -37.74 -2.16
C SER A 56 -6.68 -39.18 -1.78
N GLY A 57 -5.86 -40.15 -2.21
CA GLY A 57 -6.03 -41.56 -1.86
C GLY A 57 -5.74 -41.83 -0.38
N LYS A 58 -6.48 -42.75 0.25
CA LYS A 58 -6.19 -43.17 1.64
C LYS A 58 -4.86 -43.95 1.68
N GLY A 59 -3.84 -43.39 2.32
CA GLY A 59 -2.59 -44.07 2.66
C GLY A 59 -1.34 -43.64 1.90
N GLU A 60 -1.40 -42.55 1.13
CA GLU A 60 -0.27 -42.06 0.33
C GLU A 60 0.72 -41.20 1.15
N LEU A 61 2.01 -41.28 0.78
CA LEU A 61 3.09 -40.51 1.40
C LEU A 61 2.92 -39.00 1.12
N ALA A 62 3.28 -38.15 2.08
CA ALA A 62 3.22 -36.70 1.89
C ALA A 62 4.07 -36.27 0.69
N GLY A 63 3.45 -35.68 -0.33
CA GLY A 63 4.10 -35.21 -1.56
C GLY A 63 3.85 -36.05 -2.82
N GLU A 64 3.33 -37.27 -2.70
CA GLU A 64 2.93 -38.12 -3.84
C GLU A 64 1.44 -38.43 -3.75
N TYR A 65 0.60 -37.51 -4.23
CA TYR A 65 -0.85 -37.70 -4.26
C TYR A 65 -1.29 -38.17 -5.64
N SER A 66 -1.93 -39.35 -5.71
CA SER A 66 -2.64 -39.80 -6.90
C SER A 66 -4.06 -39.27 -6.86
N PHE A 67 -4.30 -38.20 -7.61
CA PHE A 67 -5.57 -37.51 -7.61
C PHE A 67 -6.58 -38.20 -8.53
N VAL A 68 -7.63 -38.80 -7.96
CA VAL A 68 -8.74 -39.34 -8.74
C VAL A 68 -9.78 -38.24 -8.98
N PRO A 69 -10.05 -37.85 -10.25
CA PRO A 69 -11.05 -36.82 -10.53
C PRO A 69 -12.44 -37.33 -10.16
N SER A 70 -13.24 -36.52 -9.47
CA SER A 70 -14.62 -36.85 -9.12
C SER A 70 -15.54 -35.73 -9.62
N PRO A 71 -16.54 -36.02 -10.49
CA PRO A 71 -17.55 -35.03 -10.83
C PRO A 71 -18.48 -34.76 -9.64
N SER A 72 -19.05 -33.56 -9.61
CA SER A 72 -20.13 -33.19 -8.68
C SER A 72 -21.27 -34.21 -8.74
N GLY A 73 -21.66 -34.78 -7.60
CA GLY A 73 -22.80 -35.71 -7.49
C GLY A 73 -22.47 -37.21 -7.44
N GLY A 74 -21.20 -37.61 -7.26
CA GLY A 74 -20.84 -39.01 -6.94
C GLY A 74 -20.94 -40.00 -8.09
N LYS A 75 -21.00 -39.54 -9.34
CA LYS A 75 -21.02 -40.41 -10.53
C LYS A 75 -19.59 -40.77 -10.97
N ASN A 76 -19.42 -41.99 -11.49
CA ASN A 76 -18.14 -42.47 -12.02
C ASN A 76 -17.68 -41.63 -13.22
N ILE A 77 -16.40 -41.26 -13.21
CA ILE A 77 -15.69 -40.49 -14.25
C ILE A 77 -15.86 -41.08 -15.66
N ASN A 78 -15.98 -42.41 -15.74
CA ASN A 78 -16.16 -43.16 -16.99
C ASN A 78 -17.53 -42.94 -17.67
N GLN A 79 -18.44 -42.18 -17.05
CA GLN A 79 -19.76 -41.82 -17.62
C GLN A 79 -19.85 -40.35 -18.04
N LEU A 80 -18.75 -39.59 -17.99
CA LEU A 80 -18.66 -38.26 -18.60
C LEU A 80 -18.49 -38.41 -20.13
N ALA A 81 -19.52 -38.92 -20.81
CA ALA A 81 -19.80 -38.39 -22.14
C ALA A 81 -19.96 -36.88 -21.96
N ILE A 82 -19.21 -36.06 -22.73
CA ILE A 82 -19.13 -34.60 -22.69
C ILE A 82 -20.24 -34.03 -21.80
N PRO A 83 -19.95 -33.48 -20.59
CA PRO A 83 -21.01 -32.97 -19.75
C PRO A 83 -21.88 -32.07 -20.62
N PRO A 84 -23.19 -32.30 -20.71
CA PRO A 84 -24.05 -31.62 -21.68
C PRO A 84 -24.01 -30.08 -21.54
N ASN A 85 -23.46 -29.60 -20.42
CA ASN A 85 -23.22 -28.20 -20.11
C ASN A 85 -21.70 -27.92 -19.95
N LEU A 86 -21.04 -27.54 -21.05
CA LEU A 86 -19.80 -26.75 -21.01
C LEU A 86 -20.16 -25.29 -20.66
N PRO A 87 -19.31 -24.55 -19.93
CA PRO A 87 -17.93 -24.87 -19.51
C PRO A 87 -17.81 -25.77 -18.26
N VAL A 88 -16.70 -26.49 -18.15
CA VAL A 88 -16.32 -27.32 -16.99
C VAL A 88 -15.21 -26.61 -16.21
N ILE A 89 -15.32 -26.57 -14.89
CA ILE A 89 -14.33 -25.97 -14.01
C ILE A 89 -13.53 -27.09 -13.33
N ILE A 90 -12.21 -27.03 -13.38
CA ILE A 90 -11.30 -28.03 -12.85
C ILE A 90 -10.46 -27.35 -11.76
N LYS A 91 -10.52 -27.87 -10.54
CA LYS A 91 -9.63 -27.44 -9.45
C LYS A 91 -8.22 -27.94 -9.77
N VAL A 92 -7.21 -27.09 -9.84
CA VAL A 92 -5.82 -27.58 -9.94
C VAL A 92 -5.43 -28.21 -8.59
N PRO A 93 -4.84 -29.41 -8.56
CA PRO A 93 -4.44 -30.02 -7.29
C PRO A 93 -3.38 -29.17 -6.58
N ASP A 94 -3.55 -29.03 -5.27
CA ASP A 94 -2.59 -28.32 -4.43
C ASP A 94 -1.34 -29.20 -4.25
N THR A 95 -0.18 -28.73 -4.70
CA THR A 95 1.10 -29.35 -4.34
C THR A 95 1.49 -28.82 -2.97
N GLU A 96 1.59 -29.69 -1.95
CA GLU A 96 2.13 -29.27 -0.66
C GLU A 96 3.54 -28.72 -0.85
N THR A 97 3.77 -27.47 -0.48
CA THR A 97 5.10 -26.88 -0.48
C THR A 97 5.87 -27.42 0.73
N VAL A 98 7.06 -27.95 0.47
CA VAL A 98 8.01 -28.41 1.50
C VAL A 98 8.31 -27.26 2.45
N SER A 99 7.83 -27.36 3.69
CA SER A 99 8.19 -26.42 4.76
C SER A 99 9.67 -26.63 5.11
N LEU A 100 10.45 -25.55 5.23
CA LEU A 100 11.85 -25.61 5.70
C LEU A 100 11.99 -26.09 7.16
N LEU A 101 10.87 -26.13 7.89
CA LEU A 101 10.77 -26.62 9.26
C LEU A 101 9.72 -27.73 9.32
N THR A 102 10.16 -28.98 9.26
CA THR A 102 9.33 -30.15 9.57
C THR A 102 9.42 -30.45 11.07
N GLN A 103 8.34 -30.18 11.82
CA GLN A 103 8.17 -30.80 13.12
C GLN A 103 7.79 -32.26 12.91
N GLU A 104 8.63 -33.18 13.40
CA GLU A 104 8.26 -34.59 13.50
C GLU A 104 7.04 -34.74 14.42
N LYS A 105 5.89 -35.14 13.85
CA LYS A 105 4.72 -35.51 14.64
C LYS A 105 4.96 -36.85 15.32
N GLY A 106 5.46 -36.81 16.54
CA GLY A 106 5.44 -37.95 17.45
C GLY A 106 4.00 -38.45 17.66
N LYS A 107 3.74 -39.72 17.35
CA LYS A 107 2.47 -40.40 17.61
C LYS A 107 2.24 -40.51 19.12
N ASN A 108 1.64 -39.49 19.75
CA ASN A 108 0.86 -39.51 21.02
C ASN A 108 0.92 -38.15 21.78
N ALA A 109 0.55 -37.04 21.14
CA ALA A 109 0.29 -35.78 21.87
C ALA A 109 -1.20 -35.47 21.86
N LYS A 110 -1.84 -35.57 23.03
CA LYS A 110 -3.22 -35.13 23.25
C LYS A 110 -3.35 -33.64 22.95
N LYS A 111 -4.40 -33.28 22.20
CA LYS A 111 -4.84 -31.89 21.97
C LYS A 111 -5.02 -31.17 23.30
N GLY A 112 -4.29 -30.07 23.49
CA GLY A 112 -4.55 -29.10 24.55
C GLY A 112 -3.39 -28.95 25.52
N LYS A 113 -2.42 -28.11 25.15
CA LYS A 113 -1.76 -27.11 26.02
C LYS A 113 -0.86 -26.26 25.13
N SER A 114 -1.15 -24.97 25.11
CA SER A 114 -0.37 -23.95 24.40
C SER A 114 0.99 -23.86 25.08
N GLU A 115 2.07 -24.20 24.38
CA GLU A 115 3.43 -23.86 24.80
C GLU A 115 3.61 -22.36 24.59
N LEU A 116 3.37 -21.60 25.65
CA LEU A 116 3.40 -20.13 25.70
C LEU A 116 4.85 -19.58 25.80
N GLY A 117 5.82 -20.29 25.20
CA GLY A 117 7.26 -20.01 25.31
C GLY A 117 7.94 -19.59 24.01
N LEU A 118 7.23 -19.64 22.88
CA LEU A 118 7.74 -19.19 21.57
C LEU A 118 7.25 -17.79 21.14
N ASP A 119 6.53 -17.09 22.03
CA ASP A 119 5.83 -15.84 21.69
C ASP A 119 6.75 -14.60 21.64
N LEU A 120 8.05 -14.72 21.95
CA LEU A 120 9.02 -13.61 21.91
C LEU A 120 9.68 -13.40 20.53
N ALA A 121 9.58 -14.35 19.59
CA ALA A 121 10.22 -14.25 18.27
C ALA A 121 9.24 -13.94 17.13
N GLY A 122 8.02 -13.51 17.47
CA GLY A 122 6.88 -13.69 16.59
C GLY A 122 6.51 -15.18 16.56
N ILE A 123 5.21 -15.47 16.52
CA ILE A 123 4.74 -16.84 16.31
C ILE A 123 5.44 -17.28 15.00
N PRO A 124 6.35 -18.27 14.98
CA PRO A 124 6.72 -18.85 13.71
C PRO A 124 5.40 -19.29 13.14
N MET A 125 5.04 -18.79 11.96
CA MET A 125 3.82 -19.26 11.33
C MET A 125 4.09 -20.72 10.95
N VAL A 126 3.93 -21.67 11.90
CA VAL A 126 4.26 -23.10 11.83
C VAL A 126 3.25 -23.84 10.93
N GLY A 127 2.94 -23.21 9.81
CA GLY A 127 1.93 -23.59 8.84
C GLY A 127 1.86 -22.66 7.63
N THR A 128 2.61 -21.55 7.60
CA THR A 128 2.63 -20.64 6.42
C THR A 128 4.03 -20.38 5.86
N THR A 129 5.09 -21.01 6.40
CA THR A 129 6.37 -21.11 5.66
C THR A 129 6.26 -22.08 4.48
N ALA A 130 5.20 -22.88 4.45
CA ALA A 130 4.67 -23.49 3.24
C ALA A 130 4.09 -22.39 2.35
N GLY A 131 4.63 -22.18 1.15
CA GLY A 131 4.06 -21.27 0.16
C GLY A 131 2.58 -21.62 -0.05
N ALA A 132 1.69 -20.63 0.08
CA ALA A 132 0.27 -20.86 -0.17
C ALA A 132 0.10 -21.42 -1.59
N PRO A 133 -0.72 -22.47 -1.79
CA PRO A 133 -0.91 -23.03 -3.12
C PRO A 133 -1.45 -21.96 -4.06
N GLN A 134 -1.05 -22.03 -5.33
CA GLN A 134 -1.51 -21.07 -6.33
C GLN A 134 -3.04 -21.17 -6.46
N GLN A 135 -3.73 -20.06 -6.17
CA GLN A 135 -5.18 -19.98 -6.30
C GLN A 135 -5.55 -19.84 -7.78
N GLN A 136 -5.73 -20.98 -8.48
CA GLN A 136 -6.09 -20.99 -9.89
C GLN A 136 -7.10 -22.09 -10.23
N LEU A 137 -7.91 -21.79 -11.24
CA LEU A 137 -8.91 -22.66 -11.82
C LEU A 137 -8.57 -22.92 -13.29
N LEU A 138 -8.80 -24.14 -13.76
CA LEU A 138 -8.78 -24.48 -15.17
C LEU A 138 -10.20 -24.56 -15.69
N ILE A 139 -10.53 -23.78 -16.71
CA ILE A 139 -11.86 -23.77 -17.32
C ILE A 139 -11.75 -24.46 -18.69
N GLY A 140 -12.31 -25.67 -18.80
CA GLY A 140 -12.41 -26.41 -20.05
C GLY A 140 -13.67 -26.00 -20.83
N TYR A 141 -13.51 -25.63 -22.09
CA TYR A 141 -14.61 -25.14 -22.94
C TYR A 141 -14.46 -25.56 -24.41
N ASN A 142 -15.56 -25.48 -25.15
CA ASN A 142 -15.57 -25.70 -26.60
C ASN A 142 -15.29 -24.37 -27.31
N PRO A 143 -14.28 -24.28 -28.20
CA PRO A 143 -13.92 -23.04 -28.89
C PRO A 143 -15.08 -22.41 -29.67
N ASN A 144 -16.06 -23.21 -30.12
CA ASN A 144 -17.22 -22.72 -30.87
C ASN A 144 -18.29 -22.02 -30.00
N ASN A 145 -18.19 -22.05 -28.67
CA ASN A 145 -19.18 -21.46 -27.77
C ASN A 145 -18.53 -20.72 -26.58
N PHE A 146 -17.78 -19.68 -26.92
CA PHE A 146 -17.07 -18.85 -25.94
C PHE A 146 -18.00 -17.94 -25.11
N GLU A 147 -19.23 -17.67 -25.55
CA GLU A 147 -20.17 -16.76 -24.86
C GLU A 147 -20.47 -17.21 -23.41
N LYS A 148 -20.64 -18.53 -23.20
CA LYS A 148 -20.86 -19.08 -21.86
C LYS A 148 -19.63 -18.95 -20.95
N VAL A 149 -18.44 -19.03 -21.53
CA VAL A 149 -17.16 -18.84 -20.83
C VAL A 149 -16.99 -17.38 -20.44
N ALA A 150 -17.27 -16.45 -21.37
CA ALA A 150 -17.21 -15.03 -21.10
C ALA A 150 -18.16 -14.63 -19.95
N LYS A 151 -19.38 -15.17 -19.90
CA LYS A 151 -20.32 -14.95 -18.78
C LYS A 151 -19.79 -15.52 -17.45
N LEU A 152 -19.14 -16.68 -17.48
CA LEU A 152 -18.53 -17.26 -16.28
C LEU A 152 -17.33 -16.42 -15.81
N LEU A 153 -16.47 -15.97 -16.72
CA LEU A 153 -15.32 -15.12 -16.42
C LEU A 153 -15.78 -13.76 -15.87
N ASP A 154 -16.79 -13.15 -16.48
CA ASP A 154 -17.41 -11.92 -16.00
C ASP A 154 -17.98 -12.09 -14.59
N LEU A 155 -18.72 -13.17 -14.34
CA LEU A 155 -19.23 -13.50 -13.02
C LEU A 155 -18.10 -13.66 -11.98
N ILE A 156 -17.05 -14.41 -12.32
CA ILE A 156 -15.95 -14.63 -11.38
C ILE A 156 -15.24 -13.32 -11.09
N ASN A 157 -14.79 -12.59 -12.10
CA ASN A 157 -14.00 -11.38 -11.92
C ASN A 157 -14.79 -10.21 -11.31
N ASN A 158 -16.08 -10.06 -11.64
CA ASN A 158 -16.86 -8.89 -11.23
C ASN A 158 -17.80 -9.14 -10.04
N LYS A 159 -18.03 -10.40 -9.63
CA LYS A 159 -18.97 -10.74 -8.54
C LYS A 159 -18.40 -11.67 -7.48
N ILE A 160 -17.44 -12.55 -7.81
CA ILE A 160 -16.90 -13.53 -6.86
C ILE A 160 -15.54 -13.07 -6.34
N ASP A 161 -14.57 -12.87 -7.24
CA ASP A 161 -13.19 -12.49 -6.95
C ASP A 161 -13.01 -10.97 -6.94
N ILE A 162 -13.71 -10.31 -6.01
CA ILE A 162 -13.62 -8.86 -5.81
C ILE A 162 -12.64 -8.51 -4.68
N PRO A 163 -11.90 -7.39 -4.78
CA PRO A 163 -11.05 -6.91 -3.70
C PRO A 163 -11.88 -6.61 -2.45
N ALA A 164 -11.38 -7.06 -1.30
CA ALA A 164 -11.95 -6.67 -0.01
C ALA A 164 -11.42 -5.30 0.38
N ALA A 165 -12.30 -4.38 0.74
CA ALA A 165 -11.90 -3.05 1.19
C ALA A 165 -11.05 -3.12 2.47
N GLN A 166 -10.12 -2.18 2.60
CA GLN A 166 -9.23 -2.06 3.74
C GLN A 166 -9.78 -1.06 4.76
N ILE A 167 -9.49 -1.32 6.03
CA ILE A 167 -9.97 -0.51 7.15
C ILE A 167 -8.78 -0.23 8.06
N GLN A 168 -8.49 1.05 8.25
CA GLN A 168 -7.56 1.49 9.27
C GLN A 168 -8.31 1.65 10.58
N LEU A 169 -7.76 1.08 11.65
CA LEU A 169 -8.26 1.21 13.00
C LEU A 169 -7.20 1.93 13.83
N GLU A 170 -7.51 3.13 14.31
CA GLU A 170 -6.70 3.85 15.28
C GLU A 170 -7.34 3.65 16.66
N ALA A 171 -6.55 3.29 17.66
CA ALA A 171 -7.00 3.23 19.04
C ALA A 171 -6.21 4.23 19.89
N LEU A 172 -6.88 4.84 20.85
CA LEU A 172 -6.33 5.80 21.78
C LEU A 172 -6.72 5.37 23.19
N VAL A 173 -5.72 5.12 24.04
CA VAL A 173 -5.91 4.72 25.42
C VAL A 173 -5.49 5.87 26.32
N ILE A 174 -6.42 6.35 27.14
CA ILE A 174 -6.25 7.51 28.00
C ILE A 174 -6.49 7.06 29.43
N GLU A 175 -5.59 7.39 30.35
CA GLU A 175 -5.85 7.35 31.79
C GLU A 175 -6.27 8.75 32.26
N ILE A 176 -7.33 8.81 33.04
CA ILE A 176 -7.88 10.05 33.55
C ILE A 176 -7.97 9.97 35.08
N ASP A 177 -7.57 11.06 35.73
CA ASP A 177 -7.73 11.26 37.16
C ASP A 177 -9.09 11.93 37.42
N SER A 178 -10.06 11.16 37.92
CA SER A 178 -11.42 11.65 38.14
C SER A 178 -11.49 12.76 39.20
N ASP A 179 -10.52 12.85 40.10
CA ASP A 179 -10.52 13.85 41.17
C ASP A 179 -10.10 15.23 40.63
N LYS A 180 -9.29 15.28 39.55
CA LYS A 180 -8.98 16.52 38.81
C LYS A 180 -10.06 16.92 37.79
N LEU A 181 -10.86 16.00 37.26
CA LEU A 181 -11.97 16.35 36.37
C LEU A 181 -13.14 17.05 37.11
N ASN A 182 -13.43 16.62 38.33
CA ASN A 182 -14.50 17.21 39.14
C ASN A 182 -14.19 18.67 39.53
N THR A 183 -12.92 19.07 39.62
CA THR A 183 -12.54 20.48 39.84
C THR A 183 -12.67 21.33 38.57
N LEU A 184 -12.69 20.71 37.39
CA LEU A 184 -12.98 21.36 36.10
C LEU A 184 -14.47 21.37 35.72
N GLY A 185 -15.36 20.76 36.52
CA GLY A 185 -16.82 20.88 36.38
C GLY A 185 -17.48 20.03 35.29
N ILE A 186 -16.83 18.97 34.80
CA ILE A 186 -17.40 18.06 33.79
C ILE A 186 -18.03 16.86 34.49
N ASP A 187 -19.36 16.82 34.58
CA ASP A 187 -20.14 15.69 35.11
C ASP A 187 -20.61 14.76 33.98
N PHE A 188 -20.10 13.52 33.94
CA PHE A 188 -20.44 12.50 32.94
C PHE A 188 -21.74 11.73 33.27
N GLY A 189 -22.49 12.14 34.30
CA GLY A 189 -23.67 11.43 34.80
C GLY A 189 -25.04 11.88 34.27
N ALA A 190 -25.13 12.92 33.43
CA ALA A 190 -26.43 13.52 33.09
C ALA A 190 -26.96 13.08 31.70
N SER A 191 -28.09 12.36 31.72
CA SER A 191 -28.93 12.03 30.56
C SER A 191 -29.70 13.25 30.05
N GLN A 192 -29.04 14.25 29.48
CA GLN A 192 -29.71 15.25 28.64
C GLN A 192 -28.82 15.71 27.47
N GLY A 193 -29.41 15.73 26.26
CA GLY A 193 -28.84 16.37 25.08
C GLY A 193 -28.01 15.47 24.15
N GLY A 194 -28.64 14.51 23.45
CA GLY A 194 -28.01 13.78 22.34
C GLY A 194 -27.05 12.64 22.74
N ILE A 195 -26.99 12.30 24.02
CA ILE A 195 -26.29 11.14 24.56
C ILE A 195 -27.32 10.03 24.78
N SER A 196 -27.15 8.88 24.12
CA SER A 196 -27.98 7.69 24.37
C SER A 196 -27.14 6.60 25.03
N GLY A 197 -27.63 6.08 26.16
CA GLY A 197 -26.96 5.05 26.94
C GLY A 197 -27.98 4.23 27.73
N GLN A 198 -27.81 2.91 27.71
CA GLN A 198 -28.61 1.99 28.53
C GLN A 198 -27.77 1.58 29.73
N PHE A 199 -28.28 1.80 30.94
CA PHE A 199 -27.66 1.39 32.21
C PHE A 199 -28.44 0.21 32.79
N PRO A 200 -28.03 -1.04 32.56
CA PRO A 200 -28.66 -2.19 33.18
C PRO A 200 -28.31 -2.22 34.67
N PRO A 201 -29.29 -2.41 35.58
CA PRO A 201 -28.99 -2.56 37.01
C PRO A 201 -28.09 -3.79 37.25
N PRO A 202 -27.25 -3.76 38.30
CA PRO A 202 -26.38 -4.89 38.66
C PRO A 202 -27.20 -6.15 38.92
N ASN A 203 -26.70 -7.31 38.49
CA ASN A 203 -27.36 -8.58 38.79
C ASN A 203 -27.20 -8.90 40.30
N SER A 204 -28.30 -8.77 41.04
CA SER A 204 -28.36 -8.95 42.50
C SER A 204 -27.94 -10.36 42.99
N THR A 205 -27.87 -11.36 42.10
CA THR A 205 -27.50 -12.74 42.44
C THR A 205 -26.01 -13.02 42.28
N THR A 206 -25.29 -12.30 41.41
CA THR A 206 -23.87 -12.58 41.09
C THR A 206 -22.93 -11.42 41.41
N GLY A 207 -23.44 -10.24 41.77
CA GLY A 207 -22.62 -9.03 41.98
C GLY A 207 -21.90 -8.55 40.71
N SER A 208 -22.23 -9.11 39.55
CA SER A 208 -21.60 -8.80 38.28
C SER A 208 -22.19 -7.54 37.67
N LEU A 209 -21.31 -6.58 37.34
CA LEU A 209 -21.63 -5.34 36.63
C LEU A 209 -21.64 -5.63 35.12
N ASN A 210 -22.76 -5.37 34.44
CA ASN A 210 -22.83 -5.45 32.99
C ASN A 210 -22.15 -4.21 32.37
N PRO A 211 -21.32 -4.36 31.31
CA PRO A 211 -20.69 -3.22 30.65
C PRO A 211 -21.75 -2.31 30.01
N PHE A 212 -21.61 -1.00 30.17
CA PHE A 212 -22.46 0.00 29.52
C PHE A 212 -21.81 0.50 28.23
N THR A 213 -22.61 0.90 27.25
CA THR A 213 -22.15 1.51 25.99
C THR A 213 -22.81 2.89 25.87
N LEU A 214 -21.99 3.92 25.68
CA LEU A 214 -22.43 5.29 25.43
C LEU A 214 -22.25 5.61 23.94
N VAL A 215 -23.33 6.02 23.27
CA VAL A 215 -23.30 6.46 21.88
C VAL A 215 -23.59 7.95 21.84
N PHE A 216 -22.61 8.72 21.33
CA PHE A 216 -22.72 10.16 21.15
C PHE A 216 -23.22 10.47 19.74
N ASP A 217 -24.27 11.29 19.62
CA ASP A 217 -24.72 11.82 18.32
C ASP A 217 -23.78 12.92 17.81
N ARG A 218 -23.72 13.09 16.48
CA ARG A 218 -22.87 14.04 15.75
C ARG A 218 -23.13 15.51 16.13
N THR A 219 -24.27 15.78 16.76
CA THR A 219 -24.71 17.09 17.24
C THR A 219 -24.01 17.53 18.53
N VAL A 220 -23.43 16.61 19.31
CA VAL A 220 -22.83 16.88 20.63
C VAL A 220 -21.30 16.97 20.60
N LEU A 221 -20.63 16.25 19.68
CA LEU A 221 -19.16 16.20 19.60
C LEU A 221 -18.52 17.12 18.55
N GLY A 222 -19.30 17.76 17.68
CA GLY A 222 -18.72 18.49 16.55
C GLY A 222 -17.88 17.59 15.64
N THR A 223 -17.04 18.18 14.80
CA THR A 223 -16.15 17.44 13.89
C THR A 223 -14.96 16.83 14.65
N ALA A 224 -14.26 15.85 14.05
CA ALA A 224 -13.10 15.18 14.66
C ALA A 224 -11.97 16.12 15.15
N THR A 225 -11.98 17.37 14.70
CA THR A 225 -11.11 18.48 15.17
C THR A 225 -11.41 18.91 16.59
N ASP A 226 -12.69 18.93 16.99
CA ASP A 226 -13.16 19.55 18.24
C ASP A 226 -12.95 18.61 19.44
N PHE A 227 -12.97 17.31 19.19
CA PHE A 227 -12.53 16.31 20.17
C PHE A 227 -11.03 16.43 20.47
N ASN A 228 -10.22 16.71 19.44
CA ASN A 228 -8.76 16.76 19.57
C ASN A 228 -8.30 18.01 20.35
N THR A 229 -9.00 19.13 20.20
CA THR A 229 -8.74 20.38 20.94
C THR A 229 -9.13 20.29 22.40
N ASN A 230 -10.29 19.69 22.71
CA ASN A 230 -10.73 19.46 24.09
C ASN A 230 -9.83 18.44 24.81
N LEU A 231 -9.39 17.38 24.12
CA LEU A 231 -8.41 16.43 24.65
C LEU A 231 -7.06 17.10 24.94
N GLN A 232 -6.57 17.96 24.04
CA GLN A 232 -5.34 18.74 24.27
C GLN A 232 -5.46 19.67 25.47
N ALA A 233 -6.62 20.29 25.70
CA ALA A 233 -6.87 21.11 26.88
C ALA A 233 -6.80 20.28 28.19
N LEU A 234 -7.40 19.08 28.20
CA LEU A 234 -7.36 18.17 29.37
C LEU A 234 -5.95 17.62 29.66
N VAL A 235 -5.18 17.30 28.61
CA VAL A 235 -3.77 16.89 28.73
C VAL A 235 -2.92 18.05 29.24
N SER A 236 -3.14 19.27 28.75
CA SER A 236 -2.41 20.47 29.21
C SER A 236 -2.70 20.84 30.68
N ALA A 237 -3.88 20.49 31.19
CA ALA A 237 -4.27 20.68 32.59
C ALA A 237 -3.81 19.55 33.54
N SER A 238 -3.04 18.56 33.06
CA SER A 238 -2.57 17.39 33.84
C SER A 238 -3.71 16.54 34.44
N ALA A 239 -4.91 16.60 33.84
CA ALA A 239 -6.10 15.83 34.26
C ALA A 239 -6.25 14.51 33.49
N ALA A 240 -5.60 14.38 32.34
CA ALA A 240 -5.60 13.18 31.50
C ALA A 240 -4.19 12.89 30.95
N GLU A 241 -3.83 11.62 30.88
CA GLU A 241 -2.56 11.12 30.35
C GLU A 241 -2.83 10.11 29.22
N ILE A 242 -2.16 10.30 28.08
CA ILE A 242 -2.25 9.36 26.95
C ILE A 242 -1.29 8.21 27.21
N LEU A 243 -1.84 7.01 27.45
CA LEU A 243 -1.04 5.81 27.69
C LEU A 243 -0.51 5.20 26.38
N SER A 244 -1.33 5.20 25.31
CA SER A 244 -0.91 4.64 24.01
C SER A 244 -1.81 5.07 22.85
N ARG A 245 -1.25 5.07 21.63
CA ARG A 245 -1.95 5.36 20.35
C ARG A 245 -1.62 4.35 19.25
N PRO A 246 -1.94 3.07 19.41
CA PRO A 246 -1.66 2.09 18.37
C PRO A 246 -2.61 2.25 17.17
N SER A 247 -2.13 1.89 15.98
CA SER A 247 -2.97 1.80 14.79
C SER A 247 -2.67 0.52 14.01
N VAL A 248 -3.66 0.00 13.29
CA VAL A 248 -3.54 -1.20 12.46
C VAL A 248 -4.39 -1.09 11.20
N LEU A 249 -3.89 -1.67 10.11
CA LEU A 249 -4.62 -1.80 8.86
C LEU A 249 -5.11 -3.24 8.71
N VAL A 250 -6.39 -3.44 8.39
CA VAL A 250 -6.99 -4.77 8.28
C VAL A 250 -8.02 -4.83 7.15
N LEU A 251 -8.12 -6.00 6.50
CA LEU A 251 -9.14 -6.25 5.48
C LEU A 251 -10.52 -6.48 6.11
N ASP A 252 -11.57 -6.14 5.35
CA ASP A 252 -12.95 -6.39 5.74
C ASP A 252 -13.18 -7.85 6.19
N GLY A 253 -13.76 -8.01 7.39
CA GLY A 253 -14.08 -9.32 7.98
C GLY A 253 -12.90 -10.10 8.57
N ARG A 254 -11.66 -9.61 8.45
CA ARG A 254 -10.46 -10.22 9.05
C ARG A 254 -10.19 -9.66 10.45
N GLN A 255 -9.56 -10.47 11.31
CA GLN A 255 -9.22 -10.07 12.67
C GLN A 255 -7.84 -9.42 12.70
N ALA A 256 -7.73 -8.29 13.40
CA ALA A 256 -6.49 -7.66 13.80
C ALA A 256 -6.29 -7.82 15.31
N ARG A 257 -5.04 -8.02 15.74
CA ARG A 257 -4.64 -8.05 17.14
C ARG A 257 -3.52 -7.06 17.36
N ILE A 258 -3.72 -6.14 18.31
CA ILE A 258 -2.73 -5.18 18.78
C ILE A 258 -2.36 -5.58 20.21
N GLN A 259 -1.07 -5.65 20.52
CA GLN A 259 -0.59 -5.92 21.86
C GLN A 259 0.55 -4.95 22.21
N VAL A 260 0.40 -4.20 23.29
CA VAL A 260 1.36 -3.21 23.79
C VAL A 260 1.60 -3.50 25.27
N GLY A 261 2.83 -3.78 25.66
CA GLY A 261 3.15 -4.10 27.06
C GLY A 261 4.42 -4.91 27.23
N GLN A 262 4.59 -5.46 28.43
CA GLN A 262 5.74 -6.26 28.85
C GLN A 262 5.31 -7.67 29.23
N GLN A 263 6.23 -8.64 29.16
CA GLN A 263 5.96 -10.00 29.60
C GLN A 263 6.66 -10.26 30.93
N ILE A 264 5.95 -10.85 31.89
CA ILE A 264 6.48 -11.14 33.21
C ILE A 264 6.76 -12.65 33.31
N PRO A 265 8.01 -13.04 33.60
CA PRO A 265 8.33 -14.45 33.84
C PRO A 265 7.77 -14.90 35.19
N ILE A 266 7.06 -16.03 35.20
CA ILE A 266 6.58 -16.72 36.38
C ILE A 266 7.21 -18.09 36.44
N VAL A 267 7.91 -18.39 37.53
CA VAL A 267 8.53 -19.69 37.75
C VAL A 267 7.49 -20.67 38.26
N LYS A 268 7.18 -21.70 37.46
CA LYS A 268 6.36 -22.84 37.89
C LYS A 268 7.28 -23.95 38.39
N THR A 269 7.15 -24.30 39.65
CA THR A 269 7.84 -25.47 40.21
C THR A 269 6.85 -26.64 40.27
N THR A 270 7.10 -27.68 39.47
CA THR A 270 6.37 -28.94 39.57
C THR A 270 7.23 -29.93 40.34
N SER A 271 6.75 -30.33 41.53
CA SER A 271 7.42 -31.32 42.36
C SER A 271 6.72 -32.67 42.21
N THR A 272 7.47 -33.69 41.81
CA THR A 272 7.05 -35.10 41.85
C THR A 272 7.85 -35.83 42.92
N GLN A 273 7.40 -37.02 43.36
CA GLN A 273 8.06 -37.77 44.45
C GLN A 273 9.54 -38.10 44.18
N THR A 274 10.01 -38.02 42.93
CA THR A 274 11.37 -38.38 42.50
C THR A 274 12.15 -37.25 41.83
N ALA A 275 11.50 -36.12 41.50
CA ALA A 275 12.18 -35.00 40.82
C ALA A 275 11.42 -33.67 41.01
N VAL A 276 12.18 -32.58 41.15
CA VAL A 276 11.68 -31.20 41.11
C VAL A 276 12.06 -30.58 39.77
N SER A 277 11.07 -30.27 38.94
CA SER A 277 11.26 -29.55 37.68
C SER A 277 10.77 -28.11 37.81
N LYS A 278 11.61 -27.14 37.39
CA LYS A 278 11.21 -25.73 37.29
C LYS A 278 11.04 -25.37 35.81
N SER A 279 9.87 -24.83 35.45
CA SER A 279 9.63 -24.21 34.15
C SER A 279 9.37 -22.71 34.34
N VAL A 280 9.67 -21.91 33.32
CA VAL A 280 9.40 -20.48 33.32
C VAL A 280 8.29 -20.22 32.30
N ASP A 281 7.19 -19.64 32.75
CA ASP A 281 6.06 -19.26 31.91
C ASP A 281 5.98 -17.74 31.83
N TYR A 282 5.79 -17.17 30.64
CA TYR A 282 5.67 -15.72 30.46
C TYR A 282 4.21 -15.30 30.38
N ILE A 283 3.79 -14.35 31.20
CA ILE A 283 2.44 -13.76 31.12
C ILE A 283 2.54 -12.36 30.51
N PRO A 284 1.84 -12.08 29.38
CA PRO A 284 1.79 -10.75 28.82
C PRO A 284 0.94 -9.81 29.70
N VAL A 285 1.53 -8.66 30.06
CA VAL A 285 0.90 -7.58 30.83
C VAL A 285 0.96 -6.28 30.01
N GLY A 286 -0.14 -5.55 29.96
CA GLY A 286 -0.33 -4.37 29.11
C GLY A 286 -1.69 -4.36 28.43
N ILE A 287 -1.79 -3.71 27.28
CA ILE A 287 -3.02 -3.51 26.52
C ILE A 287 -3.05 -4.49 25.34
N VAL A 288 -4.14 -5.26 25.23
CA VAL A 288 -4.43 -6.13 24.08
C VAL A 288 -5.78 -5.73 23.48
N LEU A 289 -5.79 -5.42 22.18
CA LEU A 289 -7.00 -5.10 21.42
C LEU A 289 -7.17 -6.15 20.31
N ASN A 290 -8.26 -6.90 20.37
CA ASN A 290 -8.69 -7.80 19.32
C ASN A 290 -9.87 -7.16 18.58
N LEU A 291 -9.67 -6.84 17.29
CA LEU A 291 -10.59 -6.06 16.49
C LEU A 291 -10.96 -6.86 15.23
N ARG A 292 -12.25 -7.03 14.99
CA ARG A 292 -12.77 -7.63 13.75
C ARG A 292 -13.79 -6.69 13.13
N PRO A 293 -13.38 -5.81 12.22
CA PRO A 293 -14.28 -4.89 11.55
C PRO A 293 -15.01 -5.57 10.38
N ARG A 294 -16.21 -5.07 10.09
CA ARG A 294 -17.05 -5.44 8.95
C ARG A 294 -17.71 -4.20 8.34
N ILE A 295 -17.55 -3.98 7.05
CA ILE A 295 -18.09 -2.80 6.35
C ILE A 295 -19.54 -3.05 5.95
N SER A 296 -20.37 -2.01 5.95
CA SER A 296 -21.72 -2.04 5.39
C SER A 296 -21.70 -1.93 3.85
N GLN A 297 -22.74 -2.44 3.19
CA GLN A 297 -22.81 -2.45 1.71
C GLN A 297 -22.72 -1.05 1.07
N ASP A 298 -23.17 -0.02 1.78
CA ASP A 298 -23.14 1.38 1.35
C ASP A 298 -21.81 2.09 1.67
N LEU A 299 -20.81 1.41 2.23
CA LEU A 299 -19.50 1.96 2.63
C LEU A 299 -19.56 3.14 3.61
N THR A 300 -20.69 3.36 4.27
CA THR A 300 -20.86 4.49 5.21
C THR A 300 -20.61 4.11 6.67
N ARG A 301 -20.76 2.83 7.01
CA ARG A 301 -20.72 2.33 8.40
C ARG A 301 -19.82 1.11 8.53
N ILE A 302 -19.29 0.94 9.74
CA ILE A 302 -18.36 -0.13 10.09
C ILE A 302 -18.89 -0.77 11.37
N THR A 303 -19.10 -2.08 11.34
CA THR A 303 -19.46 -2.89 12.50
C THR A 303 -18.21 -3.56 13.02
N ILE A 304 -17.84 -3.34 14.28
CA ILE A 304 -16.59 -3.84 14.84
C ILE A 304 -16.94 -4.72 16.04
N GLN A 305 -16.47 -5.96 16.00
CA GLN A 305 -16.35 -6.80 17.19
C GLN A 305 -15.03 -6.47 17.88
N ILE A 306 -15.12 -6.07 19.13
CA ILE A 306 -14.00 -5.53 19.90
C ILE A 306 -13.86 -6.32 21.18
N GLU A 307 -12.64 -6.76 21.45
CA GLU A 307 -12.24 -7.25 22.76
C GLU A 307 -11.01 -6.46 23.20
N THR A 308 -11.15 -5.75 24.31
CA THR A 308 -10.09 -4.98 24.94
C THR A 308 -9.72 -5.62 26.26
N ILE A 309 -8.43 -5.89 26.46
CA ILE A 309 -7.88 -6.46 27.69
C ILE A 309 -6.79 -5.50 28.15
N ILE A 310 -6.89 -4.99 29.37
CA ILE A 310 -5.90 -4.11 29.99
C ILE A 310 -5.40 -4.77 31.26
N THR A 311 -4.11 -5.01 31.30
CA THR A 311 -3.45 -5.74 32.37
C THR A 311 -2.38 -4.85 33.01
N GLU A 312 -2.33 -4.83 34.34
CA GLU A 312 -1.42 -4.00 35.13
C GLU A 312 -0.80 -4.82 36.27
N THR A 313 0.47 -4.58 36.58
CA THR A 313 1.15 -5.17 37.74
C THR A 313 0.92 -4.35 38.99
N GLU A 314 0.56 -5.00 40.09
CA GLU A 314 0.56 -4.35 41.40
C GLU A 314 1.84 -4.69 42.17
N GLU A 315 2.69 -3.68 42.40
CA GLU A 315 3.81 -3.80 43.34
C GLU A 315 3.28 -3.73 44.78
N ARG A 316 3.36 -4.83 45.53
CA ARG A 316 3.11 -4.80 46.97
C ARG A 316 4.30 -4.16 47.68
N LEU A 317 4.17 -2.87 48.03
CA LEU A 317 5.00 -2.25 49.07
C LEU A 317 4.63 -2.86 50.43
N GLY A 318 5.46 -3.79 50.95
CA GLY A 318 5.39 -4.20 52.37
C GLY A 318 5.52 -5.69 52.72
N ALA A 319 5.78 -6.59 51.77
CA ALA A 319 6.17 -7.95 52.14
C ALA A 319 7.69 -8.03 52.36
N LEU A 320 8.14 -7.59 53.54
CA LEU A 320 9.46 -8.00 54.02
C LEU A 320 9.49 -9.52 54.04
N ALA A 321 10.41 -10.09 53.26
CA ALA A 321 10.73 -11.51 53.20
C ALA A 321 10.79 -12.11 54.61
N THR A 322 9.70 -12.71 55.05
CA THR A 322 9.66 -13.46 56.30
C THR A 322 8.91 -14.75 56.05
N THR A 323 9.69 -15.83 56.14
CA THR A 323 9.29 -17.25 56.20
C THR A 323 9.02 -17.97 54.87
N SER A 324 10.04 -18.73 54.45
CA SER A 324 9.92 -20.11 53.92
C SER A 324 9.14 -20.34 52.61
N GLY A 325 9.84 -20.18 51.48
CA GLY A 325 9.69 -21.12 50.35
C GLY A 325 8.61 -20.84 49.30
N VAL A 326 7.77 -19.82 49.44
CA VAL A 326 6.85 -19.40 48.37
C VAL A 326 7.49 -18.25 47.59
N GLN A 327 7.96 -18.50 46.38
CA GLN A 327 8.31 -17.42 45.45
C GLN A 327 7.03 -16.62 45.18
N GLU A 328 7.03 -15.34 45.54
CA GLU A 328 5.87 -14.45 45.35
C GLU A 328 5.55 -14.33 43.86
N ALA A 329 4.37 -14.82 43.45
CA ALA A 329 3.85 -14.57 42.12
C ALA A 329 3.31 -13.13 42.06
N PRO A 330 3.60 -12.36 41.00
CA PRO A 330 3.08 -11.00 40.86
C PRO A 330 1.55 -11.02 40.81
N VAL A 331 0.90 -10.10 41.52
CA VAL A 331 -0.53 -9.87 41.36
C VAL A 331 -0.73 -9.09 40.07
N ILE A 332 -1.52 -9.67 39.15
CA ILE A 332 -1.80 -9.12 37.84
C ILE A 332 -3.27 -8.74 37.80
N ASN A 333 -3.55 -7.44 37.76
CA ASN A 333 -4.89 -6.90 37.62
C ASN A 333 -5.29 -6.91 36.16
N ASN A 334 -6.38 -7.59 35.81
CA ASN A 334 -6.86 -7.72 34.43
C ASN A 334 -8.26 -7.12 34.27
N ARG A 335 -8.43 -6.28 33.26
CA ARG A 335 -9.66 -5.56 32.92
C ARG A 335 -10.06 -5.93 31.50
N LYS A 336 -11.23 -6.50 31.31
CA LYS A 336 -11.69 -7.00 30.00
C LYS A 336 -13.04 -6.41 29.61
N VAL A 337 -13.12 -5.90 28.39
CA VAL A 337 -14.35 -5.40 27.76
C VAL A 337 -14.54 -6.12 26.44
N GLN A 338 -15.75 -6.62 26.19
CA GLN A 338 -16.15 -7.19 24.90
C GLN A 338 -17.41 -6.46 24.43
N SER A 339 -17.38 -5.95 23.21
CA SER A 339 -18.50 -5.20 22.64
C SER A 339 -18.62 -5.40 21.14
N PHE A 340 -19.82 -5.14 20.63
CA PHE A 340 -20.15 -5.14 19.20
C PHE A 340 -20.78 -3.80 18.88
N VAL A 341 -20.04 -2.95 18.17
CA VAL A 341 -20.46 -1.57 17.91
C VAL A 341 -20.57 -1.34 16.42
N ARG A 342 -21.59 -0.61 15.98
CA ARG A 342 -21.72 -0.11 14.61
C ARG A 342 -21.61 1.40 14.61
N VAL A 343 -20.62 1.91 13.89
CA VAL A 343 -20.30 3.35 13.84
C VAL A 343 -20.20 3.82 12.39
N ALA A 344 -20.33 5.13 12.18
CA ALA A 344 -20.06 5.74 10.89
C ALA A 344 -18.55 5.75 10.59
N ASN A 345 -18.20 5.75 9.31
CA ASN A 345 -16.81 5.90 8.87
C ASN A 345 -16.18 7.18 9.45
N ASN A 346 -14.91 7.12 9.86
CA ASN A 346 -14.13 8.23 10.41
C ASN A 346 -14.68 8.83 11.72
N THR A 347 -15.58 8.12 12.40
CA THR A 347 -16.19 8.57 13.66
C THR A 347 -15.54 7.86 14.85
N PRO A 348 -14.84 8.57 15.75
CA PRO A 348 -14.31 7.97 16.97
C PRO A 348 -15.46 7.57 17.90
N PHE A 349 -15.29 6.46 18.61
CA PHE A 349 -16.25 6.00 19.61
C PHE A 349 -15.52 5.38 20.81
N ILE A 350 -16.17 5.40 21.97
CA ILE A 350 -15.62 4.86 23.22
C ILE A 350 -16.10 3.42 23.38
N VAL A 351 -15.16 2.49 23.56
CA VAL A 351 -15.45 1.06 23.73
C VAL A 351 -15.87 0.74 25.17
N GLY A 352 -15.33 1.48 26.14
CA GLY A 352 -15.68 1.38 27.55
C GLY A 352 -14.78 2.25 28.44
N GLY A 353 -15.33 2.72 29.56
CA GLY A 353 -14.59 3.36 30.65
C GLY A 353 -14.37 2.37 31.79
N LEU A 354 -13.12 2.04 32.08
CA LEU A 354 -12.73 1.10 33.13
C LEU A 354 -12.38 1.89 34.40
N ILE A 355 -13.33 1.95 35.33
CA ILE A 355 -13.19 2.73 36.58
C ILE A 355 -12.46 1.89 37.64
N SER A 356 -11.41 2.46 38.23
CA SER A 356 -10.68 1.92 39.38
C SER A 356 -10.75 2.89 40.55
N ARG A 357 -11.15 2.40 41.73
CA ARG A 357 -11.17 3.18 42.98
C ARG A 357 -10.29 2.50 44.02
N LYS A 358 -9.19 3.16 44.40
CA LYS A 358 -8.34 2.75 45.52
C LYS A 358 -8.59 3.67 46.70
N LYS A 359 -9.07 3.13 47.82
CA LYS A 359 -9.19 3.85 49.09
C LYS A 359 -8.09 3.36 50.02
N SER A 360 -7.15 4.23 50.36
CA SER A 360 -6.13 3.99 51.39
C SER A 360 -6.51 4.79 52.64
N GLU A 361 -6.55 4.12 53.79
CA GLU A 361 -6.86 4.73 55.07
C GLU A 361 -5.69 4.49 56.02
N VAL A 362 -4.99 5.56 56.39
CA VAL A 362 -3.87 5.52 57.32
C VAL A 362 -4.29 6.19 58.61
N THR A 363 -4.41 5.42 59.67
CA THR A 363 -4.74 5.90 61.02
C THR A 363 -3.51 5.80 61.93
N GLY A 364 -3.11 6.93 62.52
CA GLY A 364 -2.05 7.00 63.53
C GLY A 364 -2.56 7.69 64.80
N GLY A 365 -2.08 7.30 65.97
CA GLY A 365 -2.50 7.93 67.21
C GLY A 365 -1.70 7.45 68.42
N ILE A 366 -1.74 8.21 69.51
CA ILE A 366 -1.07 7.82 70.76
C ILE A 366 -1.85 6.65 71.38
N PRO A 367 -1.20 5.50 71.67
CA PRO A 367 -1.85 4.37 72.32
C PRO A 367 -2.51 4.80 73.64
N PHE A 368 -3.66 4.21 74.00
CA PHE A 368 -4.46 4.53 75.20
C PHE A 368 -5.25 5.85 75.16
N LEU A 369 -4.65 6.95 74.68
CA LEU A 369 -5.32 8.26 74.60
C LEU A 369 -6.26 8.37 73.39
N SER A 370 -5.95 7.66 72.29
CA SER A 370 -6.75 7.64 71.06
C SER A 370 -8.08 6.88 71.17
N THR A 371 -8.29 6.10 72.24
CA THR A 371 -9.48 5.25 72.45
C THR A 371 -10.48 5.82 73.46
N ILE A 372 -10.19 6.97 74.08
CA ILE A 372 -11.11 7.63 75.03
C ILE A 372 -12.34 8.15 74.27
N PRO A 373 -13.57 7.74 74.63
CA PRO A 373 -14.78 8.30 74.03
C PRO A 373 -14.86 9.81 74.28
N PHE A 374 -15.35 10.58 73.30
CA PHE A 374 -15.39 12.05 73.25
C PHE A 374 -14.04 12.78 73.07
N PHE A 375 -12.93 12.35 73.68
CA PHE A 375 -11.63 13.05 73.60
C PHE A 375 -10.59 12.41 72.69
N GLY A 376 -10.77 11.15 72.28
CA GLY A 376 -9.78 10.39 71.51
C GLY A 376 -9.44 10.96 70.13
N ARG A 377 -10.35 11.74 69.52
CA ARG A 377 -10.13 12.42 68.23
C ARG A 377 -9.05 13.51 68.27
N LEU A 378 -8.77 14.10 69.44
CA LEU A 378 -7.70 15.09 69.62
C LEU A 378 -6.29 14.46 69.64
N PHE A 379 -6.22 13.14 69.85
CA PHE A 379 -4.97 12.37 69.99
C PHE A 379 -4.81 11.31 68.89
N SER A 380 -5.64 11.36 67.85
CA SER A 380 -5.62 10.52 66.66
C SER A 380 -5.55 11.36 65.40
N SER A 381 -4.76 10.93 64.42
CA SER A 381 -4.74 11.46 63.05
C SER A 381 -5.24 10.38 62.09
N SER A 382 -6.13 10.74 61.17
CA SER A 382 -6.61 9.87 60.10
C SER A 382 -6.40 10.60 58.78
N THR A 383 -5.67 9.96 57.87
CA THR A 383 -5.51 10.41 56.50
C THR A 383 -6.23 9.41 55.60
N VAL A 384 -7.26 9.88 54.90
CA VAL A 384 -7.99 9.11 53.89
C VAL A 384 -7.55 9.59 52.53
N GLU A 385 -6.85 8.73 51.79
CA GLU A 385 -6.46 8.97 50.41
C GLU A 385 -7.36 8.12 49.51
N THR A 386 -8.17 8.77 48.67
CA THR A 386 -8.96 8.10 47.64
C THR A 386 -8.34 8.45 46.30
N ILE A 387 -7.91 7.44 45.54
CA ILE A 387 -7.38 7.60 44.18
C ILE A 387 -8.41 6.97 43.23
N ARG A 388 -8.95 7.77 42.32
CA ARG A 388 -9.82 7.32 41.23
C ARG A 388 -9.09 7.42 39.90
N LYS A 389 -8.88 6.28 39.25
CA LYS A 389 -8.28 6.19 37.91
C LYS A 389 -9.29 5.61 36.95
N GLU A 390 -9.51 6.29 35.83
CA GLU A 390 -10.39 5.84 34.76
C GLU A 390 -9.60 5.62 33.49
N VAL A 391 -9.63 4.41 32.93
CA VAL A 391 -9.01 4.13 31.63
C VAL A 391 -10.08 4.13 30.55
N ILE A 392 -9.94 5.00 29.56
CA ILE A 392 -10.83 5.15 28.42
C ILE A 392 -10.12 4.66 27.17
N VAL A 393 -10.82 3.79 26.42
CA VAL A 393 -10.34 3.30 25.11
C VAL A 393 -11.24 3.84 24.02
N VAL A 394 -10.67 4.71 23.19
CA VAL A 394 -11.31 5.30 22.01
C VAL A 394 -10.83 4.55 20.78
N ILE A 395 -11.75 4.16 19.89
CA ILE A 395 -11.41 3.56 18.59
C ILE A 395 -11.99 4.44 17.49
N LYS A 396 -11.18 4.70 16.47
CA LYS A 396 -11.55 5.45 15.28
C LYS A 396 -11.29 4.60 14.04
N PRO A 397 -12.34 4.15 13.34
CA PRO A 397 -12.18 3.37 12.13
C PRO A 397 -12.26 4.24 10.87
N HIS A 398 -11.47 3.91 9.85
CA HIS A 398 -11.42 4.60 8.56
C HIS A 398 -11.41 3.59 7.40
N ILE A 399 -12.40 3.67 6.51
CA ILE A 399 -12.43 2.86 5.27
C ILE A 399 -11.50 3.48 4.24
N ILE A 400 -10.60 2.67 3.69
CA ILE A 400 -9.72 3.02 2.58
C ILE A 400 -10.34 2.45 1.29
N SER A 401 -10.77 3.33 0.40
CA SER A 401 -11.32 2.97 -0.91
C SER A 401 -10.20 2.84 -1.95
N GLU A 402 -10.19 1.76 -2.74
CA GLU A 402 -9.21 1.55 -3.81
C GLU A 402 -9.39 2.50 -5.01
N GLU A 403 -10.59 3.08 -5.21
CA GLU A 403 -10.88 3.99 -6.32
C GLU A 403 -10.05 5.29 -6.30
N GLY A 404 -9.44 5.61 -5.16
CA GLY A 404 -8.30 6.49 -5.12
C GLY A 404 -7.07 5.67 -4.79
N ALA A 405 -6.06 5.67 -5.65
CA ALA A 405 -4.67 5.35 -5.31
C ALA A 405 -4.08 6.33 -4.27
N ASN A 406 -4.92 6.80 -3.34
CA ASN A 406 -4.67 7.79 -2.32
C ASN A 406 -4.49 7.08 -0.97
N PHE A 407 -3.43 6.27 -0.88
CA PHE A 407 -2.72 6.10 0.40
C PHE A 407 -2.23 7.47 0.96
N SER A 408 -2.34 8.52 0.15
CA SER A 408 -2.09 9.94 0.40
C SER A 408 -2.81 10.55 1.62
N ARG A 409 -3.95 10.04 2.11
CA ARG A 409 -4.64 10.69 3.25
C ARG A 409 -4.12 10.27 4.63
N VAL A 410 -3.33 9.19 4.67
CA VAL A 410 -2.75 8.62 5.91
C VAL A 410 -1.30 9.07 6.11
N VAL A 411 -0.70 9.66 5.07
CA VAL A 411 0.65 10.20 5.08
C VAL A 411 0.55 11.66 4.71
N PRO A 412 1.03 12.61 5.53
CA PRO A 412 1.07 14.01 5.14
C PRO A 412 1.75 14.15 3.77
N LEU A 413 0.96 14.53 2.75
CA LEU A 413 1.45 14.67 1.36
C LEU A 413 2.60 15.67 1.24
N ASP A 414 2.63 16.63 2.17
CA ASP A 414 3.54 17.77 2.14
C ASP A 414 4.60 17.70 3.26
N SER A 415 4.89 16.51 3.81
CA SER A 415 5.93 16.36 4.84
C SER A 415 7.23 15.81 4.28
N GLU A 416 8.31 16.55 4.52
CA GLU A 416 9.67 16.17 4.12
C GLU A 416 10.18 14.89 4.81
N THR A 417 9.57 14.47 5.92
CA THR A 417 10.02 13.29 6.69
C THR A 417 9.85 11.96 5.94
N PHE A 418 9.10 11.95 4.85
CA PHE A 418 8.89 10.78 3.99
C PHE A 418 9.87 10.71 2.81
N ASN A 419 10.65 11.75 2.57
CA ASN A 419 11.70 11.70 1.57
C ASN A 419 12.90 10.94 2.16
N ALA A 420 13.29 9.85 1.52
CA ALA A 420 14.46 9.08 1.90
C ALA A 420 15.61 9.50 0.99
N PHE A 421 16.53 10.33 1.49
CA PHE A 421 17.73 10.71 0.75
C PHE A 421 19.00 10.38 1.55
N GLY A 422 20.05 9.94 0.85
CA GLY A 422 21.38 9.74 1.43
C GLY A 422 21.58 8.42 2.18
N ASN A 423 20.67 7.45 2.02
CA ASN A 423 20.79 6.12 2.60
C ASN A 423 21.47 5.15 1.63
N LYS A 424 22.47 4.39 2.10
CA LYS A 424 23.13 3.36 1.27
C LYS A 424 22.32 2.07 1.13
N LEU A 425 21.44 1.78 2.08
CA LEU A 425 20.68 0.53 2.16
C LEU A 425 19.27 0.64 1.57
N PHE A 426 18.78 1.86 1.35
CA PHE A 426 17.44 2.12 0.81
C PHE A 426 17.57 2.99 -0.42
N GLN A 427 16.73 2.75 -1.42
CA GLN A 427 16.71 3.57 -2.62
C GLN A 427 16.30 4.99 -2.23
N ASN A 428 16.97 5.98 -2.83
CA ASN A 428 16.55 7.36 -2.63
C ASN A 428 15.17 7.52 -3.24
N SER A 429 14.22 8.09 -2.49
CA SER A 429 12.89 8.34 -3.01
C SER A 429 12.35 9.69 -2.58
N TYR A 430 11.63 10.31 -3.50
CA TYR A 430 10.95 11.57 -3.32
C TYR A 430 9.47 11.39 -3.54
N ARG A 431 8.66 11.93 -2.65
CA ARG A 431 7.22 11.92 -2.81
C ARG A 431 6.73 13.25 -3.40
N VAL A 432 6.07 13.19 -4.55
CA VAL A 432 5.51 14.38 -5.23
C VAL A 432 4.55 15.11 -4.30
N GLN A 433 4.77 16.40 -4.09
CA GLN A 433 3.96 17.24 -3.21
C GLN A 433 2.92 18.02 -4.01
N ASN A 434 1.97 18.65 -3.31
CA ASN A 434 0.98 19.50 -3.99
C ASN A 434 1.63 20.68 -4.73
N ALA A 435 2.71 21.24 -4.16
CA ALA A 435 3.44 22.38 -4.72
C ALA A 435 4.30 22.04 -5.95
N ASP A 436 4.43 20.75 -6.29
CA ASP A 436 5.20 20.29 -7.46
C ASP A 436 4.32 20.12 -8.71
N VAL A 437 3.00 20.08 -8.54
CA VAL A 437 2.06 19.83 -9.63
C VAL A 437 1.45 21.14 -10.11
N TYR A 438 1.57 21.40 -11.42
CA TYR A 438 1.04 22.60 -12.06
C TYR A 438 -0.48 22.53 -12.24
N ASP A 439 -1.17 23.66 -12.13
CA ASP A 439 -2.57 23.78 -12.57
C ASP A 439 -2.64 23.87 -14.11
N LEU A 440 -2.94 22.74 -14.74
CA LEU A 440 -3.06 22.59 -16.19
C LEU A 440 -4.51 22.52 -16.67
N SER A 441 -5.46 22.93 -15.82
CA SER A 441 -6.89 22.87 -16.13
C SER A 441 -7.29 23.69 -17.36
N PHE A 442 -6.52 24.74 -17.68
CA PHE A 442 -6.75 25.58 -18.87
C PHE A 442 -6.70 24.78 -20.19
N ILE A 443 -5.89 23.70 -20.26
CA ILE A 443 -5.77 22.87 -21.47
C ILE A 443 -7.11 22.18 -21.77
N GLY A 444 -7.70 21.56 -20.75
CA GLY A 444 -9.01 20.92 -20.84
C GLY A 444 -10.17 21.92 -21.02
N GLN A 445 -9.99 23.18 -20.61
CA GLN A 445 -10.99 24.24 -20.77
C GLN A 445 -10.98 24.89 -22.16
N SER A 446 -9.91 24.72 -22.95
CA SER A 446 -9.77 25.30 -24.29
C SER A 446 -10.98 24.99 -25.17
N PRO A 447 -11.68 26.01 -25.71
CA PRO A 447 -12.83 25.80 -26.60
C PRO A 447 -12.47 24.99 -27.84
N ILE A 448 -11.28 25.21 -28.39
CA ILE A 448 -10.79 24.52 -29.58
C ILE A 448 -10.58 23.03 -29.27
N PHE A 449 -9.97 22.72 -28.12
CA PHE A 449 -9.72 21.33 -27.74
C PHE A 449 -11.03 20.59 -27.46
N LYS A 450 -12.00 21.24 -26.80
CA LYS A 450 -13.33 20.65 -26.58
C LYS A 450 -14.09 20.39 -27.88
N ASP A 451 -14.06 21.34 -28.83
CA ASP A 451 -14.69 21.17 -30.14
C ASP A 451 -14.05 20.01 -30.91
N MET A 452 -12.71 19.95 -30.90
CA MET A 452 -11.94 18.86 -31.50
C MET A 452 -12.32 17.50 -30.93
N LEU A 453 -12.38 17.36 -29.59
CA LEU A 453 -12.79 16.12 -28.93
C LEU A 453 -14.23 15.74 -29.27
N LYS A 454 -15.14 16.72 -29.35
CA LYS A 454 -16.54 16.47 -29.72
C LYS A 454 -16.66 15.93 -31.14
N LYS A 455 -15.97 16.54 -32.10
CA LYS A 455 -15.97 16.10 -33.50
C LYS A 455 -15.28 14.76 -33.67
N LEU A 456 -14.15 14.54 -33.00
CA LEU A 456 -13.44 13.25 -33.01
C LEU A 456 -14.31 12.12 -32.44
N ASN A 457 -15.03 12.37 -31.35
CA ASN A 457 -15.96 11.38 -30.79
C ASN A 457 -17.06 11.01 -31.80
N ALA A 458 -17.68 12.00 -32.45
CA ALA A 458 -18.71 11.77 -33.47
C ALA A 458 -18.16 10.95 -34.65
N GLU A 459 -16.97 11.29 -35.13
CA GLU A 459 -16.32 10.59 -36.25
C GLU A 459 -15.88 9.18 -35.86
N SER A 460 -15.48 8.96 -34.61
CA SER A 460 -15.07 7.64 -34.12
C SER A 460 -16.23 6.63 -34.03
N GLU A 461 -17.47 7.10 -33.94
CA GLU A 461 -18.65 6.25 -34.02
C GLU A 461 -18.93 5.78 -35.46
N ILE A 462 -18.55 6.59 -36.44
CA ILE A 462 -18.67 6.29 -37.87
C ILE A 462 -17.50 5.39 -38.30
N ASN A 463 -16.26 5.80 -37.99
CA ASN A 463 -15.04 5.08 -38.32
C ASN A 463 -14.37 4.49 -37.07
N LYS A 464 -14.71 3.23 -36.77
CA LYS A 464 -14.17 2.50 -35.60
C LYS A 464 -12.64 2.34 -35.60
N THR A 465 -11.98 2.49 -36.75
CA THR A 465 -10.50 2.45 -36.84
C THR A 465 -9.86 3.57 -36.01
N LEU A 466 -10.53 4.71 -35.87
CA LEU A 466 -10.06 5.83 -35.06
C LEU A 466 -9.98 5.49 -33.56
N LYS A 467 -10.75 4.51 -33.07
CA LYS A 467 -10.70 4.07 -31.67
C LYS A 467 -9.44 3.23 -31.34
N VAL A 468 -8.68 2.79 -32.35
CA VAL A 468 -7.49 1.93 -32.17
C VAL A 468 -6.19 2.55 -32.68
N THR A 469 -6.26 3.54 -33.57
CA THR A 469 -5.07 4.18 -34.16
C THR A 469 -4.60 5.39 -33.35
N GLN A 470 -3.32 5.46 -33.03
CA GLN A 470 -2.70 6.67 -32.46
C GLN A 470 -2.55 7.75 -33.55
N PRO A 471 -2.77 9.04 -33.26
CA PRO A 471 -2.98 9.65 -31.94
C PRO A 471 -4.46 9.73 -31.47
N TYR A 472 -5.41 9.24 -32.27
CA TYR A 472 -6.85 9.37 -32.01
C TYR A 472 -7.31 8.60 -30.77
N LYS A 473 -6.80 7.37 -30.61
CA LYS A 473 -7.07 6.55 -29.44
C LYS A 473 -6.72 7.29 -28.14
N GLY A 474 -5.49 7.82 -28.04
CA GLY A 474 -5.05 8.55 -26.84
C GLY A 474 -5.94 9.76 -26.54
N LEU A 475 -6.28 10.56 -27.56
CA LEU A 475 -7.18 11.71 -27.40
C LEU A 475 -8.57 11.31 -26.87
N LEU A 476 -9.13 10.18 -27.34
CA LEU A 476 -10.42 9.65 -26.87
C LEU A 476 -10.34 9.10 -25.43
N GLU A 477 -9.19 8.57 -25.04
CA GLU A 477 -8.89 8.08 -23.68
C GLU A 477 -8.50 9.23 -22.71
N GLY A 478 -8.41 10.47 -23.20
CA GLY A 478 -8.11 11.66 -22.41
C GLY A 478 -6.62 12.00 -22.29
N GLU A 479 -5.76 11.39 -23.10
CA GLU A 479 -4.35 11.77 -23.26
C GLU A 479 -4.23 13.05 -24.09
N ILE A 480 -3.34 13.95 -23.67
CA ILE A 480 -3.10 15.22 -24.36
C ILE A 480 -1.77 15.11 -25.10
N PRO A 481 -1.74 15.22 -26.44
CA PRO A 481 -0.48 15.14 -27.20
C PRO A 481 0.56 16.17 -26.75
N GLY A 482 1.70 15.70 -26.23
CA GLY A 482 2.78 16.54 -25.74
C GLY A 482 2.75 16.82 -24.24
N GLU A 483 1.77 16.30 -23.50
CA GLU A 483 1.68 16.47 -22.05
C GLU A 483 2.91 15.96 -21.29
N ASP A 484 3.64 15.01 -21.87
CA ASP A 484 4.89 14.48 -21.35
C ASP A 484 5.97 15.56 -21.17
N ILE A 485 5.93 16.62 -21.98
CA ILE A 485 6.82 17.79 -21.86
C ILE A 485 6.54 18.56 -20.57
N LEU A 486 5.26 18.72 -20.22
CA LEU A 486 4.84 19.42 -19.00
C LEU A 486 5.19 18.59 -17.77
N VAL A 487 5.00 17.26 -17.83
CA VAL A 487 5.40 16.37 -16.74
C VAL A 487 6.92 16.34 -16.56
N ARG A 488 7.70 16.31 -17.65
CA ARG A 488 9.17 16.45 -17.57
C ARG A 488 9.59 17.79 -16.95
N ARG A 489 8.88 18.88 -17.22
CA ARG A 489 9.13 20.17 -16.58
C ARG A 489 8.84 20.13 -15.06
N MET A 490 7.73 19.52 -14.64
CA MET A 490 7.43 19.34 -13.20
C MET A 490 8.48 18.46 -12.50
N LEU A 491 8.90 17.37 -13.14
CA LEU A 491 10.01 16.52 -12.64
C LEU A 491 11.32 17.29 -12.54
N TYR A 492 11.64 18.10 -13.54
CA TYR A 492 12.81 18.96 -13.53
C TYR A 492 12.78 19.94 -12.34
N ASP A 493 11.65 20.59 -12.06
CA ASP A 493 11.53 21.52 -10.92
C ASP A 493 11.77 20.79 -9.58
N ILE A 494 11.34 19.53 -9.44
CA ILE A 494 11.65 18.71 -8.27
C ILE A 494 13.16 18.49 -8.15
N ILE A 495 13.83 18.11 -9.25
CA ILE A 495 15.28 17.88 -9.29
C ILE A 495 16.05 19.18 -8.95
N GLU A 496 15.63 20.31 -9.51
CA GLU A 496 16.20 21.64 -9.26
C GLU A 496 16.08 22.01 -7.77
N LYS A 497 14.90 21.81 -7.16
CA LYS A 497 14.68 22.04 -5.72
C LYS A 497 15.63 21.22 -4.84
N GLN A 498 15.92 19.97 -5.22
CA GLN A 498 16.82 19.09 -4.48
C GLN A 498 18.32 19.39 -4.71
N LYS A 499 18.66 20.25 -5.68
CA LYS A 499 20.05 20.67 -5.99
C LYS A 499 20.99 19.49 -6.30
N TYR A 500 20.47 18.45 -6.96
CA TYR A 500 21.22 17.24 -7.27
C TYR A 500 22.39 17.47 -8.26
N TYR A 501 22.38 18.58 -9.01
CA TYR A 501 23.47 18.95 -9.93
C TYR A 501 24.85 18.95 -9.27
N ARG A 502 24.91 19.14 -7.95
CA ARG A 502 26.15 19.17 -7.15
C ARG A 502 26.89 17.83 -7.13
N TYR A 503 26.16 16.74 -7.36
CA TYR A 503 26.69 15.37 -7.36
C TYR A 503 27.12 14.92 -8.77
N ILE A 504 26.99 15.77 -9.79
CA ILE A 504 27.55 15.47 -11.11
C ILE A 504 29.00 15.93 -11.11
N ASN A 505 29.92 15.00 -11.35
CA ASN A 505 31.31 15.33 -11.60
C ASN A 505 31.47 15.85 -13.04
N PRO A 506 31.88 17.13 -13.26
CA PRO A 506 32.03 17.69 -14.61
C PRO A 506 32.98 16.89 -15.50
N GLU A 507 33.98 16.21 -14.92
CA GLU A 507 34.95 15.41 -15.67
C GLU A 507 34.35 14.13 -16.27
N ASN A 508 33.22 13.68 -15.72
CA ASN A 508 32.52 12.49 -16.18
C ASN A 508 31.42 12.79 -17.21
N VAL A 509 31.25 14.08 -17.58
CA VAL A 509 30.26 14.50 -18.58
C VAL A 509 30.90 14.55 -19.97
N ILE A 510 30.47 13.63 -20.83
CA ILE A 510 31.04 13.41 -22.16
C ILE A 510 30.01 13.61 -23.26
N PHE A 511 30.48 13.92 -24.46
CA PHE A 511 29.66 13.96 -25.67
C PHE A 511 30.47 13.45 -26.86
N PHE A 512 29.77 13.01 -27.90
CA PHE A 512 30.39 12.53 -29.13
C PHE A 512 30.47 13.67 -30.13
N LYS A 513 31.68 14.15 -30.43
CA LYS A 513 31.93 15.17 -31.43
C LYS A 513 32.07 14.55 -32.81
N ASP A 514 31.44 15.15 -33.81
CA ASP A 514 31.56 14.71 -35.20
C ASP A 514 33.02 14.82 -35.69
N ASN A 515 33.59 13.71 -36.18
CA ASN A 515 34.95 13.68 -36.72
C ASN A 515 35.04 12.75 -37.94
N PRO A 516 34.92 13.30 -39.16
CA PRO A 516 34.96 12.51 -40.40
C PRO A 516 36.27 11.77 -40.65
N ASN A 517 37.35 12.14 -39.95
CA ASN A 517 38.67 11.53 -40.11
C ASN A 517 38.90 10.33 -39.18
N ASP A 518 38.04 10.11 -38.19
CA ASP A 518 38.13 8.95 -37.31
C ASP A 518 37.44 7.73 -37.96
N PRO A 519 38.00 6.51 -37.89
CA PRO A 519 37.34 5.29 -38.40
C PRO A 519 35.94 5.05 -37.83
N ALA A 520 35.66 5.50 -36.61
CA ALA A 520 34.35 5.45 -35.98
C ALA A 520 33.42 6.61 -36.40
N GLY A 521 33.98 7.66 -37.04
CA GLY A 521 33.28 8.86 -37.48
C GLY A 521 33.03 9.89 -36.37
N PHE A 522 33.55 9.68 -35.16
CA PHE A 522 33.37 10.60 -34.03
C PHE A 522 34.54 10.53 -33.04
N GLU A 523 34.67 11.57 -32.22
CA GLU A 523 35.62 11.66 -31.10
C GLU A 523 34.86 11.80 -29.77
N ILE A 524 35.37 11.22 -28.69
CA ILE A 524 34.80 11.40 -27.34
C ILE A 524 35.46 12.62 -26.71
N ASN A 525 34.67 13.63 -26.38
CA ASN A 525 35.15 14.85 -25.75
C ASN A 525 34.42 15.08 -24.42
N ASN A 526 35.15 15.65 -23.47
CA ASN A 526 34.62 16.05 -22.16
C ASN A 526 34.10 17.49 -22.25
N THR A 527 32.94 17.76 -21.63
CA THR A 527 32.31 19.09 -21.68
C THR A 527 32.99 20.12 -20.78
N ASN A 528 33.68 19.71 -19.72
CA ASN A 528 34.20 20.58 -18.66
C ASN A 528 35.10 21.69 -19.20
N PHE A 529 36.06 21.35 -20.06
CA PHE A 529 36.97 22.35 -20.65
C PHE A 529 36.22 23.37 -21.52
N LEU A 530 35.31 22.91 -22.39
CA LEU A 530 34.56 23.77 -23.31
C LEU A 530 33.60 24.71 -22.55
N ILE A 531 32.92 24.19 -21.53
CA ILE A 531 32.03 24.96 -20.68
C ILE A 531 32.82 25.99 -19.87
N GLY A 532 33.94 25.56 -19.27
CA GLY A 532 34.83 26.44 -18.50
C GLY A 532 35.38 27.61 -19.33
N ASP A 533 35.78 27.37 -20.58
CA ASP A 533 36.22 28.43 -21.50
C ASP A 533 35.08 29.38 -21.87
N ALA A 534 33.89 28.86 -22.18
CA ALA A 534 32.72 29.66 -22.53
C ALA A 534 32.21 30.53 -21.37
N ILE A 535 32.26 30.04 -20.14
CA ILE A 535 31.88 30.80 -18.95
C ILE A 535 32.91 31.90 -18.64
N LYS A 536 34.21 31.62 -18.82
CA LYS A 536 35.28 32.62 -18.64
C LYS A 536 35.21 33.73 -19.69
N ASN A 537 34.88 33.38 -20.93
CA ASN A 537 34.80 34.34 -22.03
C ASN A 537 33.45 35.08 -22.04
N LYS A 538 33.43 36.31 -21.52
CA LYS A 538 32.19 37.10 -21.43
C LYS A 538 31.50 37.36 -22.78
N ASN A 539 32.23 37.32 -23.90
CA ASN A 539 31.71 37.66 -25.22
C ASN A 539 31.32 36.45 -26.08
N LYS A 540 31.45 35.21 -25.58
CA LYS A 540 31.09 34.01 -26.34
C LYS A 540 30.16 33.10 -25.55
N ALA A 541 29.25 32.42 -26.25
CA ALA A 541 28.43 31.32 -25.72
C ALA A 541 28.77 30.03 -26.47
N LEU A 542 28.89 28.91 -25.75
CA LEU A 542 29.05 27.59 -26.33
C LEU A 542 27.70 27.11 -26.88
N LYS A 543 27.67 26.64 -28.12
CA LYS A 543 26.52 25.95 -28.72
C LYS A 543 26.92 24.53 -29.12
N LEU A 544 26.22 23.55 -28.57
CA LEU A 544 26.31 22.14 -28.97
C LEU A 544 25.04 21.79 -29.74
N THR A 545 25.16 21.47 -31.03
CA THR A 545 24.01 21.14 -31.88
C THR A 545 24.01 19.65 -32.19
N PHE A 546 22.88 18.99 -31.97
CA PHE A 546 22.71 17.55 -32.18
C PHE A 546 21.68 17.30 -33.29
N SER A 547 22.08 16.58 -34.33
CA SER A 547 21.23 16.18 -35.44
C SER A 547 21.52 14.75 -35.89
N ILE A 548 20.53 14.10 -36.52
CA ILE A 548 20.74 12.82 -37.19
C ILE A 548 21.19 13.13 -38.62
N LYS A 549 22.50 13.27 -38.84
CA LYS A 549 23.05 13.62 -40.16
C LYS A 549 22.97 12.47 -41.17
N GLU A 550 23.01 11.23 -40.70
CA GLU A 550 22.99 10.03 -41.55
C GLU A 550 21.77 9.16 -41.23
N LYS A 551 21.12 8.63 -42.28
CA LYS A 551 20.07 7.61 -42.09
C LYS A 551 20.72 6.25 -42.00
N ALA A 552 20.28 5.46 -41.02
CA ALA A 552 20.71 4.07 -40.90
C ALA A 552 20.42 3.32 -42.21
N SER A 553 21.42 2.61 -42.71
CA SER A 553 21.32 1.78 -43.91
C SER A 553 21.62 0.33 -43.56
N ALA A 554 21.30 -0.61 -44.45
CA ALA A 554 21.63 -2.02 -44.23
C ALA A 554 23.14 -2.26 -44.03
N GLN A 555 23.99 -1.36 -44.53
CA GLN A 555 25.45 -1.42 -44.42
C GLN A 555 25.98 -0.65 -43.21
N LYS A 556 25.23 0.34 -42.71
CA LYS A 556 25.52 1.12 -41.49
C LYS A 556 24.25 1.20 -40.63
N PRO A 557 23.88 0.10 -39.93
CA PRO A 557 22.59 0.01 -39.24
C PRO A 557 22.50 0.89 -37.99
N PHE A 558 23.64 1.34 -37.45
CA PHE A 558 23.69 2.20 -36.28
C PHE A 558 24.29 3.56 -36.67
N VAL A 559 23.48 4.61 -36.57
CA VAL A 559 23.94 6.00 -36.65
C VAL A 559 23.74 6.60 -35.27
N ARG A 560 24.85 7.06 -34.66
CA ARG A 560 24.80 7.78 -33.39
C ARG A 560 24.62 9.26 -33.67
N PRO A 561 23.78 9.98 -32.90
CA PRO A 561 23.74 11.43 -32.99
C PRO A 561 25.06 12.02 -32.46
N THR A 562 25.79 12.70 -33.34
CA THR A 562 27.01 13.45 -33.00
C THR A 562 26.68 14.93 -32.78
N ALA A 563 27.49 15.60 -31.96
CA ALA A 563 27.40 17.02 -31.71
C ALA A 563 28.32 17.80 -32.66
N THR A 564 27.84 18.95 -33.14
CA THR A 564 28.70 20.01 -33.68
C THR A 564 28.91 21.08 -32.63
N VAL A 565 30.17 21.49 -32.45
CA VAL A 565 30.58 22.49 -31.44
C VAL A 565 30.79 23.82 -32.13
N ASP A 566 30.00 24.83 -31.76
CA ASP A 566 30.08 26.19 -32.27
C ASP A 566 30.17 27.21 -31.12
N TYR A 567 30.61 28.43 -31.42
CA TYR A 567 30.58 29.55 -30.48
C TYR A 567 29.77 30.73 -31.05
N ILE A 568 28.77 31.20 -30.30
CA ILE A 568 27.94 32.36 -30.65
C ILE A 568 28.50 33.62 -29.99
N ASP A 569 28.43 34.77 -30.68
CA ASP A 569 28.77 36.07 -30.11
C ASP A 569 27.70 36.51 -29.08
N ALA A 570 28.14 36.79 -27.86
CA ALA A 570 27.30 37.15 -26.72
C ALA A 570 27.56 38.57 -26.18
N SER A 571 28.18 39.45 -26.97
CA SER A 571 28.79 40.70 -26.48
C SER A 571 27.83 41.78 -25.97
N LYS A 572 26.65 42.05 -26.60
CA LYS A 572 25.69 43.10 -26.10
C LYS A 572 24.19 42.93 -26.41
N SER A 573 23.77 42.17 -27.43
CA SER A 573 22.35 41.99 -27.80
C SER A 573 21.86 40.54 -27.63
N PHE A 574 22.55 39.76 -26.80
CA PHE A 574 22.32 38.34 -26.68
C PHE A 574 21.05 38.05 -25.88
N ASN A 575 20.01 37.59 -26.57
CA ASN A 575 18.80 37.06 -25.94
C ASN A 575 18.89 35.53 -25.92
N TYR A 576 19.23 34.97 -24.76
CA TYR A 576 19.41 33.53 -24.59
C TYR A 576 18.20 32.71 -25.04
N LYS A 577 16.98 33.11 -24.64
CA LYS A 577 15.76 32.37 -24.99
C LYS A 577 15.51 32.40 -26.50
N LYS A 578 15.72 33.55 -27.13
CA LYS A 578 15.56 33.70 -28.58
C LYS A 578 16.57 32.84 -29.34
N GLU A 579 17.85 32.92 -28.98
CA GLU A 579 18.90 32.12 -29.61
C GLU A 579 18.70 30.62 -29.44
N LEU A 580 18.28 30.19 -28.24
CA LEU A 580 17.95 28.79 -28.00
C LEU A 580 16.76 28.35 -28.86
N GLN A 581 15.73 29.17 -29.00
CA GLN A 581 14.58 28.87 -29.86
C GLN A 581 14.94 28.80 -31.35
N GLU A 582 15.77 29.73 -31.84
CA GLU A 582 16.20 29.80 -33.24
C GLU A 582 17.19 28.68 -33.59
N SER A 583 18.01 28.24 -32.62
CA SER A 583 18.94 27.11 -32.79
C SER A 583 18.25 25.74 -32.75
N ASN A 584 16.98 25.67 -32.37
CA ASN A 584 16.19 24.43 -32.34
C ASN A 584 15.26 24.36 -33.55
N ILE A 585 15.48 23.39 -34.43
CA ILE A 585 14.69 23.22 -35.66
C ILE A 585 13.69 22.08 -35.44
N TYR A 586 12.40 22.36 -35.66
CA TYR A 586 11.33 21.36 -35.64
C TYR A 586 10.94 21.02 -37.07
N GLY A 587 11.37 19.85 -37.53
CA GLY A 587 11.10 19.39 -38.88
C GLY A 587 9.71 18.74 -39.02
N LYS A 588 9.46 18.16 -40.19
CA LYS A 588 8.19 17.47 -40.48
C LYS A 588 8.08 16.16 -39.69
N THR A 589 9.19 15.44 -39.56
CA THR A 589 9.28 14.19 -38.78
C THR A 589 10.20 14.37 -37.58
N SER A 590 10.07 13.50 -36.57
CA SER A 590 10.94 13.52 -35.39
C SER A 590 12.41 13.20 -35.70
N GLU A 591 12.72 12.67 -36.88
CA GLU A 591 14.11 12.45 -37.34
C GLU A 591 14.75 13.75 -37.82
N ASP A 592 13.95 14.68 -38.36
CA ASP A 592 14.41 15.97 -38.88
C ASP A 592 14.65 17.02 -37.77
N ASP A 593 14.25 16.72 -36.53
CA ASP A 593 14.36 17.66 -35.40
C ASP A 593 15.85 17.90 -35.04
N VAL A 594 16.26 19.15 -34.93
CA VAL A 594 17.61 19.54 -34.49
C VAL A 594 17.50 20.20 -33.13
N PHE A 595 18.27 19.69 -32.17
CA PHE A 595 18.26 20.20 -30.80
C PHE A 595 19.62 20.77 -30.43
N SER A 596 19.62 21.94 -29.80
CA SER A 596 20.83 22.67 -29.43
C SER A 596 20.86 22.95 -27.94
N ILE A 597 22.05 22.82 -27.34
CA ILE A 597 22.35 23.21 -25.96
C ILE A 597 23.24 24.46 -26.02
N ILE A 598 22.81 25.53 -25.36
CA ILE A 598 23.57 26.79 -25.30
C ILE A 598 24.00 27.05 -23.86
N ILE A 599 25.31 27.25 -23.65
CA ILE A 599 25.91 27.50 -22.34
C ILE A 599 26.67 28.82 -22.38
N LYS A 600 26.38 29.69 -21.41
CA LYS A 600 26.95 31.04 -21.32
C LYS A 600 27.33 31.40 -19.89
N GLU A 601 26.45 31.03 -18.96
CA GLU A 601 26.56 31.30 -17.54
C GLU A 601 26.54 29.98 -16.77
N LYS A 602 26.97 30.02 -15.51
CA LYS A 602 26.98 28.86 -14.61
C LYS A 602 25.59 28.24 -14.43
N ASN A 603 24.53 29.05 -14.39
CA ASN A 603 23.16 28.55 -14.30
C ASN A 603 22.77 27.67 -15.51
N HIS A 604 23.36 27.87 -16.69
CA HIS A 604 23.10 27.03 -17.87
C HIS A 604 23.83 25.69 -17.78
N GLU A 605 25.00 25.66 -17.14
CA GLU A 605 25.74 24.44 -16.81
C GLU A 605 24.96 23.63 -15.76
N GLU A 606 24.48 24.27 -14.69
CA GLU A 606 23.65 23.62 -13.66
C GLU A 606 22.39 22.98 -14.28
N ARG A 607 21.72 23.69 -15.19
CA ARG A 607 20.59 23.15 -15.97
C ARG A 607 20.93 21.94 -16.81
N LEU A 608 22.11 21.90 -17.42
CA LEU A 608 22.56 20.73 -18.20
C LEU A 608 22.69 19.52 -17.28
N TYR A 609 23.31 19.69 -16.10
CA TYR A 609 23.47 18.63 -15.12
C TYR A 609 22.12 18.13 -14.57
N GLU A 610 21.18 19.04 -14.29
CA GLU A 610 19.82 18.67 -13.89
C GLU A 610 19.07 17.91 -14.99
N THR A 611 19.31 18.25 -16.26
CA THR A 611 18.74 17.52 -17.41
C THR A 611 19.31 16.10 -17.53
N LEU A 612 20.60 15.91 -17.23
CA LEU A 612 21.22 14.58 -17.16
C LEU A 612 20.61 13.74 -16.02
N ILE A 613 20.39 14.36 -14.86
CA ILE A 613 19.73 13.71 -13.73
C ILE A 613 18.28 13.35 -14.07
N LEU A 614 17.56 14.24 -14.76
CA LEU A 614 16.19 13.96 -15.22
C LEU A 614 16.14 12.69 -16.07
N ARG A 615 17.09 12.53 -17.01
CA ARG A 615 17.18 11.29 -17.79
C ARG A 615 17.37 10.06 -16.89
N LYS A 616 18.31 10.11 -15.95
CA LYS A 616 18.55 9.00 -15.00
C LYS A 616 17.33 8.69 -14.13
N VAL A 617 16.61 9.70 -13.67
CA VAL A 617 15.35 9.53 -12.93
C VAL A 617 14.31 8.82 -13.79
N LEU A 618 14.15 9.20 -15.06
CA LEU A 618 13.24 8.50 -15.98
C LEU A 618 13.67 7.05 -16.25
N GLU A 619 14.97 6.78 -16.35
CA GLU A 619 15.51 5.43 -16.55
C GLU A 619 15.27 4.52 -15.34
N ILE A 620 15.37 5.04 -14.11
CA ILE A 620 15.14 4.28 -12.86
C ILE A 620 13.65 4.03 -12.61
N ASN A 621 12.76 4.87 -13.17
CA ASN A 621 11.32 4.79 -12.97
C ASN A 621 10.58 4.44 -14.28
N PRO A 622 10.74 3.23 -14.84
CA PRO A 622 10.14 2.86 -16.13
C PRO A 622 8.60 2.84 -16.11
N ASP A 623 7.99 2.63 -14.94
CA ASP A 623 6.53 2.59 -14.76
C ASP A 623 5.91 3.99 -14.59
N LEU A 624 6.72 5.05 -14.50
CA LEU A 624 6.24 6.41 -14.32
C LEU A 624 5.58 6.92 -15.61
N LYS A 625 4.24 6.91 -15.63
CA LYS A 625 3.46 7.47 -16.75
C LYS A 625 3.60 8.99 -16.81
N LEU A 626 4.21 9.50 -17.88
CA LEU A 626 4.34 10.94 -18.15
C LEU A 626 3.05 11.56 -18.71
N SER A 627 1.95 11.46 -17.96
CA SER A 627 0.68 12.11 -18.28
C SER A 627 0.19 12.97 -17.12
N ILE A 628 -0.51 14.07 -17.42
CA ILE A 628 -1.05 15.00 -16.42
C ILE A 628 -2.05 14.30 -15.50
N ASN A 629 -2.82 13.35 -16.04
CA ASN A 629 -3.79 12.58 -15.27
C ASN A 629 -3.13 11.60 -14.29
N SER A 630 -1.94 11.10 -14.63
CA SER A 630 -1.20 10.15 -13.80
C SER A 630 -0.26 10.85 -12.83
N PHE A 631 0.35 11.98 -13.21
CA PHE A 631 1.32 12.70 -12.37
C PHE A 631 0.61 13.59 -11.34
N LYS A 632 0.34 13.01 -10.17
CA LYS A 632 -0.41 13.60 -9.06
C LYS A 632 0.39 13.60 -7.75
N PRO A 633 0.00 14.44 -6.78
CA PRO A 633 0.62 14.43 -5.45
C PRO A 633 0.50 13.05 -4.80
N GLY A 634 1.57 12.65 -4.10
CA GLY A 634 1.67 11.38 -3.39
C GLY A 634 2.35 10.25 -4.15
N ILE A 635 2.72 10.45 -5.43
CA ILE A 635 3.53 9.49 -6.19
C ILE A 635 4.95 9.46 -5.65
N GLU A 636 5.48 8.26 -5.49
CA GLU A 636 6.88 8.04 -5.14
C GLU A 636 7.72 7.97 -6.41
N ILE A 637 8.78 8.78 -6.46
CA ILE A 637 9.75 8.83 -7.54
C ILE A 637 11.09 8.42 -6.96
N LEU A 638 11.73 7.43 -7.56
CA LEU A 638 13.06 7.01 -7.18
C LEU A 638 14.11 7.95 -7.76
N PHE A 639 15.11 8.29 -6.96
CA PHE A 639 16.25 9.12 -7.33
C PHE A 639 17.53 8.28 -7.36
N PRO A 640 18.49 8.59 -8.24
CA PRO A 640 19.82 8.00 -8.18
C PRO A 640 20.52 8.39 -6.87
N SER A 641 21.45 7.56 -6.40
CA SER A 641 22.28 7.93 -5.25
C SER A 641 23.34 8.96 -5.66
N PRO A 642 23.73 9.90 -4.77
CA PRO A 642 24.82 10.83 -5.01
C PRO A 642 26.11 10.17 -5.49
N GLU A 643 26.47 9.03 -4.90
CA GLU A 643 27.68 8.28 -5.25
C GLU A 643 27.65 7.75 -6.69
N VAL A 644 26.47 7.30 -7.17
CA VAL A 644 26.29 6.87 -8.56
C VAL A 644 26.40 8.06 -9.51
N LEU A 645 25.83 9.21 -9.15
CA LEU A 645 25.95 10.42 -9.97
C LEU A 645 27.39 10.93 -10.07
N GLU A 646 28.19 10.79 -9.01
CA GLU A 646 29.58 11.24 -8.99
C GLU A 646 30.50 10.30 -9.78
N SER A 647 30.23 8.99 -9.77
CA SER A 647 31.10 7.97 -10.36
C SER A 647 30.75 7.59 -11.81
N ASP A 648 29.47 7.63 -12.18
CA ASP A 648 29.02 7.27 -13.53
C ASP A 648 29.49 8.29 -14.58
N SER A 649 29.72 7.81 -15.80
CA SER A 649 29.86 8.66 -16.98
C SER A 649 28.49 9.09 -17.51
N HIS A 650 28.32 10.40 -17.74
CA HIS A 650 27.08 10.99 -18.23
C HIS A 650 27.23 11.43 -19.67
N VAL A 651 26.40 10.88 -20.56
CA VAL A 651 26.48 11.19 -21.99
C VAL A 651 25.48 12.29 -22.34
N VAL A 652 25.99 13.40 -22.87
CA VAL A 652 25.19 14.45 -23.51
C VAL A 652 24.95 14.06 -24.97
N ASP A 653 23.71 13.72 -25.28
CA ASP A 653 23.26 13.32 -26.62
C ASP A 653 22.07 14.17 -27.10
N ARG A 654 21.48 13.78 -28.23
CA ARG A 654 20.31 14.46 -28.81
C ARG A 654 19.10 14.45 -27.89
N GLU A 655 18.92 13.41 -27.07
CA GLU A 655 17.80 13.31 -26.14
C GLU A 655 17.98 14.31 -24.98
N ILE A 656 19.19 14.41 -24.43
CA ILE A 656 19.52 15.45 -23.45
C ILE A 656 19.33 16.85 -24.04
N ALA A 657 19.76 17.09 -25.29
CA ALA A 657 19.52 18.37 -25.96
C ALA A 657 18.02 18.66 -26.14
N LYS A 658 17.21 17.63 -26.42
CA LYS A 658 15.75 17.73 -26.48
C LYS A 658 15.16 18.09 -25.12
N TYR A 659 15.50 17.37 -24.06
CA TYR A 659 15.03 17.67 -22.71
C TYR A 659 15.47 19.07 -22.27
N PHE A 660 16.69 19.47 -22.57
CA PHE A 660 17.20 20.81 -22.28
C PHE A 660 16.37 21.89 -22.98
N SER A 661 16.05 21.72 -24.27
CA SER A 661 15.16 22.62 -25.02
C SER A 661 13.75 22.66 -24.43
N GLU A 662 13.18 21.48 -24.13
CA GLU A 662 11.85 21.34 -23.53
C GLU A 662 11.76 22.01 -22.17
N ILE A 663 12.74 21.85 -21.29
CA ILE A 663 12.73 22.46 -19.96
C ILE A 663 12.79 23.99 -20.06
N ASN A 664 13.60 24.53 -20.98
CA ASN A 664 13.77 25.98 -21.13
C ASN A 664 12.60 26.67 -21.86
N ASN A 665 11.83 25.95 -22.67
CA ASN A 665 10.69 26.48 -23.43
C ASN A 665 9.48 25.52 -23.43
N TYR A 666 9.12 25.00 -22.25
CA TYR A 666 8.16 23.89 -22.11
C TYR A 666 6.81 24.16 -22.76
N TYR A 667 6.26 25.37 -22.62
CA TYR A 667 4.95 25.70 -23.16
C TYR A 667 4.97 25.80 -24.70
N GLY A 668 5.95 26.51 -25.27
CA GLY A 668 6.08 26.60 -26.73
C GLY A 668 6.40 25.24 -27.36
N MET A 669 7.08 24.37 -26.61
CA MET A 669 7.40 23.01 -27.02
C MET A 669 6.22 22.06 -26.96
N PHE A 670 5.41 22.18 -25.90
CA PHE A 670 4.12 21.53 -25.78
C PHE A 670 3.22 21.92 -26.96
N GLU A 671 3.06 23.21 -27.24
CA GLU A 671 2.18 23.70 -28.31
C GLU A 671 2.62 23.22 -29.70
N LYS A 672 3.92 23.28 -30.02
CA LYS A 672 4.47 22.74 -31.27
C LYS A 672 4.19 21.23 -31.41
N THR A 673 4.41 20.46 -30.34
CA THR A 673 4.20 19.01 -30.35
C THR A 673 2.72 18.66 -30.48
N PHE A 674 1.87 19.37 -29.74
CA PHE A 674 0.42 19.27 -29.82
C PHE A 674 -0.03 19.51 -31.25
N ASN A 675 0.26 20.68 -31.83
CA ASN A 675 -0.13 21.05 -33.18
C ASN A 675 0.39 20.07 -34.24
N ARG A 676 1.62 19.57 -34.10
CA ARG A 676 2.19 18.55 -35.01
C ARG A 676 1.39 17.25 -34.97
N LYS A 677 1.14 16.71 -33.77
CA LYS A 677 0.42 15.43 -33.60
C LYS A 677 -1.07 15.56 -33.93
N THR A 678 -1.68 16.71 -33.69
CA THR A 678 -3.11 16.95 -33.96
C THR A 678 -3.38 17.42 -35.39
N SER A 679 -2.37 17.79 -36.17
CA SER A 679 -2.53 18.26 -37.56
C SER A 679 -3.29 17.28 -38.46
N GLY A 680 -3.08 15.97 -38.30
CA GLY A 680 -3.83 14.94 -39.03
C GLY A 680 -5.30 14.86 -38.62
N VAL A 681 -5.57 15.06 -37.33
CA VAL A 681 -6.92 15.09 -36.78
C VAL A 681 -7.69 16.30 -37.28
N VAL A 682 -7.05 17.48 -37.31
CA VAL A 682 -7.65 18.71 -37.82
C VAL A 682 -8.02 18.59 -39.30
N LYS A 683 -7.20 17.90 -40.11
CA LYS A 683 -7.53 17.63 -41.52
C LYS A 683 -8.76 16.74 -41.67
N LEU A 684 -8.79 15.61 -40.94
CA LEU A 684 -9.95 14.68 -40.94
C LEU A 684 -11.26 15.31 -40.45
N ILE A 685 -11.19 16.36 -39.65
CA ILE A 685 -12.36 17.05 -39.10
C ILE A 685 -12.87 18.17 -40.02
N ASN A 686 -12.00 18.70 -40.90
CA ASN A 686 -12.33 19.80 -41.80
C ASN A 686 -12.66 19.35 -43.23
N ASP A 687 -12.28 18.13 -43.59
CA ASP A 687 -12.70 17.43 -44.82
C ASP A 687 -14.03 16.68 -44.56
#